data_AF-A0A6I8US15-F1
#
_entry.id   AF-A0A6I8US15-F1
#
_cell.length_a   1.000
_cell.length_b   1.000
_cell.length_c   1.000
_cell.angle_alpha   90.00
_cell.angle_beta   90.00
_cell.angle_gamma   90.00
#
_symmetry.space_group_name_H-M   'P 1'
#
loop_
_entity.id
_entity.type
_entity.pdbx_description
1 polymer ?
#
loop_
_entity_poly.entity_id
_entity_poly.type
_entity_poly.pdbx_seq_one_letter_code
_entity_poly.pdbx_strand_id
1 'polypeptide(L)'
;MSLQFQNDCGDSVKLAIIEELQNLLSSNTNVLQEAEKRTKQLEYTEGYGVYLSEIIMNQSHELPLRQIAIVMLTRYVENHWTEEDLKTDKANSCMASEQAKRTIRNILPNGLYDPNSKIRSSVAHTISTIASTDYPQCWTELFDIIVKCLGGNEDSIHGAMQVLQDFTYDVEQIKELGPVVIPEVYRIFDSEQNYSIKTRVSAIRILKPLFTSIAALITNKQEQATMMNSILNNFMDKLLHYLSMTSGAGSNFLLRSEIIKVFTHVVSECSKYINPFMERILPIIWQLLTQIAETYVKVSVNQTEPNPLPSGDNEDDDEQTNFQTLIIQILEFINCIVTCGKLRGCIKNVLADLIYITIVYIQLSEEQLEDWQEDPEKFVDDEDDGGVELTVRMCGRDVLLAINDEFGAKAIQPLQEALGRHFSVAEAEKAANNPNWWKIQEACMDAVHGFRDIILEGDSKFDLLNYLTIVRNLLVHQESPHLVGRALWTLSTYSKSDLYNPQMVAEILDVTLCSLSPEKTHILRISAVRTLHGFLLANESTEGEKRTLLVSKLPGFFDGIMALVSGCKATVLALLMEALTVMVQFDADFAYAANGKITPLAIAVFLKYAEDPYVLENVQDLIKALCQRKQCLVLLQEKFIPTIVSILELLETNNTEKQDIALDVLNTIVKYTEPPLSSALLDRAFPAVLNCLVHTDDHAVMLAGGECLRSFINVSPAQICSYQNGEGGNCIMQVVAAVLLNPMNSEMTAAGQIGRLVITIITKMGTMLGPNVDMLLKAVISKMQNLECLKVIMNLVLIFAHLFLTQMDAVLNFLSTVPGPNGEPAMQFVLSNWLSRQNSFFGMYERKVTTMALCKLFEYGVATQDNRLTSITYKELVEDPSDARRRTRSVAAANQKWTTIPALVKIFKVLMSEYQHFQESKTDEPLTDTDEEDAEAEEDEATSLAKSRFISDLYVEFDKDNVEDDLLLKELLKETNYTGDIAENLQKFLTNFTQNEHFPSFYEHLNEAERHILLNKVQQQK
;
A
#
# COMPACT_ATOMS: atom_id res chain seq x y z
N MET A 1 2.07 -25.02 58.80
CA MET A 1 2.44 -26.40 58.42
C MET A 1 1.60 -26.73 57.19
N SER A 2 1.93 -26.21 56.02
CA SER A 2 2.74 -26.90 55.00
C SER A 2 3.47 -25.89 54.08
N LEU A 3 4.72 -25.59 54.41
CA LEU A 3 5.73 -24.98 53.54
C LEU A 3 6.70 -26.11 53.21
N GLN A 4 6.41 -26.90 52.18
CA GLN A 4 7.31 -27.92 51.62
C GLN A 4 6.61 -28.54 50.40
N PHE A 5 6.67 -27.84 49.27
CA PHE A 5 6.54 -28.52 47.97
C PHE A 5 7.87 -29.26 47.74
N GLN A 6 7.86 -30.59 47.89
CA GLN A 6 8.84 -31.56 47.37
C GLN A 6 10.29 -31.06 47.15
N ASN A 7 11.10 -31.02 48.23
CA ASN A 7 12.47 -30.47 48.18
C ASN A 7 13.52 -31.27 47.37
N ASP A 8 13.32 -32.56 47.04
CA ASP A 8 14.35 -33.31 46.28
C ASP A 8 14.05 -33.42 44.76
N CYS A 9 12.78 -33.41 44.35
CA CYS A 9 12.39 -33.52 42.94
C CYS A 9 12.37 -32.14 42.24
N GLY A 10 11.90 -31.10 42.95
CA GLY A 10 11.81 -29.74 42.41
C GLY A 10 13.17 -29.12 42.09
N ASP A 11 14.18 -29.36 42.93
CA ASP A 11 15.54 -28.87 42.70
C ASP A 11 16.19 -29.54 41.48
N SER A 12 15.92 -30.83 41.24
CA SER A 12 16.40 -31.54 40.04
C SER A 12 15.77 -31.00 38.75
N VAL A 13 14.47 -30.66 38.78
CA VAL A 13 13.76 -30.08 37.63
C VAL A 13 14.27 -28.66 37.35
N LYS A 14 14.46 -27.85 38.38
CA LYS A 14 15.01 -26.50 38.24
C LYS A 14 16.42 -26.50 37.65
N LEU A 15 17.28 -27.44 38.06
CA LEU A 15 18.60 -27.62 37.47
C LEU A 15 18.52 -28.02 36.00
N ALA A 16 17.61 -28.93 35.63
CA ALA A 16 17.39 -29.29 34.23
C ALA A 16 16.91 -28.11 33.38
N ILE A 17 16.02 -27.26 33.91
CA ILE A 17 15.60 -26.02 33.24
C ILE A 17 16.81 -25.09 33.03
N ILE A 18 17.65 -24.89 34.05
CA ILE A 18 18.86 -24.06 33.92
C ILE A 18 19.80 -24.61 32.84
N GLU A 19 20.05 -25.91 32.84
CA GLU A 19 20.91 -26.58 31.85
C GLU A 19 20.37 -26.38 30.43
N GLU A 20 19.07 -26.62 30.20
CA GLU A 20 18.49 -26.46 28.87
C GLU A 20 18.42 -24.99 28.42
N LEU A 21 18.18 -24.04 29.34
CA LEU A 21 18.27 -22.60 29.03
C LEU A 21 19.70 -22.19 28.64
N GLN A 22 20.73 -22.77 29.27
CA GLN A 22 22.12 -22.55 28.86
C GLN A 22 22.41 -23.17 27.49
N ASN A 23 21.85 -24.33 27.19
CA ASN A 23 21.98 -24.98 25.88
C ASN A 23 21.32 -24.16 24.76
N LEU A 24 20.22 -23.44 25.04
CA LEU A 24 19.59 -22.51 24.09
C LEU A 24 20.47 -21.31 23.73
N LEU A 25 21.47 -21.00 24.55
CA LEU A 25 22.46 -19.94 24.29
C LEU A 25 23.71 -20.46 23.55
N SER A 26 23.74 -21.74 23.19
CA SER A 26 24.87 -22.37 22.51
C SER A 26 24.96 -21.98 21.04
N SER A 27 26.18 -21.74 20.54
CA SER A 27 26.45 -21.52 19.11
C SER A 27 26.36 -22.80 18.27
N ASN A 28 26.14 -23.98 18.89
CA ASN A 28 26.02 -25.26 18.20
C ASN A 28 24.55 -25.56 17.86
N THR A 29 24.22 -25.56 16.57
CA THR A 29 22.86 -25.78 16.05
C THR A 29 22.23 -27.09 16.54
N ASN A 30 23.00 -28.17 16.70
CA ASN A 30 22.46 -29.45 17.17
C ASN A 30 22.06 -29.39 18.64
N VAL A 31 22.88 -28.74 19.48
CA VAL A 31 22.59 -28.54 20.91
C VAL A 31 21.36 -27.65 21.08
N LEU A 32 21.26 -26.58 20.29
CA LEU A 32 20.12 -25.68 20.31
C LEU A 32 18.82 -26.39 19.90
N GLN A 33 18.82 -27.17 18.81
CA GLN A 33 17.64 -27.92 18.37
C GLN A 33 17.19 -28.98 19.38
N GLU A 34 18.12 -29.64 20.05
CA GLU A 34 17.79 -30.58 21.13
C GLU A 34 17.22 -29.87 22.35
N ALA A 35 17.83 -28.74 22.74
CA ALA A 35 17.35 -27.91 23.84
C ALA A 35 15.94 -27.36 23.56
N GLU A 36 15.65 -26.84 22.37
CA GLU A 36 14.31 -26.38 22.00
C GLU A 36 13.24 -27.48 22.15
N LYS A 37 13.56 -28.71 21.73
CA LYS A 37 12.65 -29.85 21.88
C LYS A 37 12.43 -30.21 23.36
N ARG A 38 13.49 -30.17 24.17
CA ARG A 38 13.42 -30.47 25.60
C ARG A 38 12.73 -29.37 26.40
N THR A 39 12.98 -28.10 26.11
CA THR A 39 12.30 -26.96 26.72
C THR A 39 10.79 -27.01 26.47
N LYS A 40 10.35 -27.38 25.25
CA LYS A 40 8.92 -27.63 24.96
C LYS A 40 8.32 -28.76 25.82
N GLN A 41 9.11 -29.77 26.21
CA GLN A 41 8.63 -30.81 27.12
C GLN A 41 8.58 -30.31 28.56
N LEU A 42 9.58 -29.53 28.98
CA LEU A 42 9.66 -28.94 30.33
C LEU A 42 8.52 -27.94 30.59
N GLU A 43 7.98 -27.29 29.56
CA GLU A 43 6.84 -26.37 29.63
C GLU A 43 5.58 -27.00 30.28
N TYR A 44 5.41 -28.32 30.13
CA TYR A 44 4.29 -29.07 30.74
C TYR A 44 4.48 -29.37 32.24
N THR A 45 5.61 -28.97 32.82
CA THR A 45 5.87 -29.18 34.24
C THR A 45 5.13 -28.15 35.09
N GLU A 46 4.40 -28.58 36.12
CA GLU A 46 3.55 -27.71 36.94
C GLU A 46 4.31 -26.50 37.56
N GLY A 47 5.59 -26.67 37.88
CA GLY A 47 6.46 -25.63 38.43
C GLY A 47 7.21 -24.77 37.39
N TYR A 48 7.07 -25.02 36.09
CA TYR A 48 7.93 -24.43 35.06
C TYR A 48 7.99 -22.90 35.13
N GLY A 49 6.84 -22.22 35.06
CA GLY A 49 6.78 -20.76 35.16
C GLY A 49 7.26 -20.20 36.52
N VAL A 50 7.09 -20.97 37.60
CA VAL A 50 7.60 -20.61 38.94
C VAL A 50 9.12 -20.67 38.97
N TYR A 51 9.71 -21.74 38.45
CA TYR A 51 11.16 -21.90 38.39
C TYR A 51 11.81 -20.85 37.49
N LEU A 52 11.20 -20.52 36.34
CA LEU A 52 11.64 -19.41 35.51
C LEU A 52 11.63 -18.09 36.28
N SER A 53 10.54 -17.79 36.99
CA SER A 53 10.42 -16.59 37.83
C SER A 53 11.53 -16.52 38.89
N GLU A 54 11.85 -17.64 39.55
CA GLU A 54 12.94 -17.71 40.53
C GLU A 54 14.33 -17.55 39.91
N ILE A 55 14.57 -18.13 38.72
CA ILE A 55 15.83 -17.97 37.97
C ILE A 55 16.04 -16.50 37.61
N ILE A 56 14.98 -15.82 37.13
CA ILE A 56 15.03 -14.41 36.77
C ILE A 56 15.37 -13.56 38.00
N MET A 57 14.84 -13.86 39.18
CA MET A 57 15.11 -13.07 40.40
C MET A 57 16.49 -13.33 41.03
N ASN A 58 17.17 -14.42 40.68
CA ASN A 58 18.45 -14.76 41.31
C ASN A 58 19.63 -14.02 40.66
N GLN A 59 20.11 -12.99 41.35
CA GLN A 59 21.26 -12.17 40.94
C GLN A 59 22.59 -12.93 40.82
N SER A 60 22.67 -14.15 41.35
CA SER A 60 23.88 -14.99 41.23
C SER A 60 24.02 -15.64 39.85
N HIS A 61 22.95 -15.65 39.04
CA HIS A 61 22.98 -16.14 37.66
C HIS A 61 23.47 -15.06 36.70
N GLU A 62 24.15 -15.47 35.63
CA GLU A 62 24.59 -14.58 34.57
C GLU A 62 23.40 -13.94 33.83
N LEU A 63 23.58 -12.71 33.37
CA LEU A 63 22.54 -11.94 32.67
C LEU A 63 21.91 -12.70 31.48
N PRO A 64 22.68 -13.37 30.58
CA PRO A 64 22.10 -14.09 29.46
C PRO A 64 21.10 -15.18 29.88
N LEU A 65 21.40 -15.92 30.95
CA LEU A 65 20.50 -16.95 31.50
C LEU A 65 19.19 -16.35 32.02
N ARG A 66 19.29 -15.20 32.71
CA ARG A 66 18.13 -14.49 33.25
C ARG A 66 17.28 -13.88 32.13
N GLN A 67 17.91 -13.39 31.05
CA GLN A 67 17.24 -12.86 29.87
C GLN A 67 16.47 -13.93 29.10
N ILE A 68 17.08 -15.09 28.83
CA ILE A 68 16.35 -16.18 28.16
C ILE A 68 15.23 -16.73 29.06
N ALA A 69 15.42 -16.76 30.38
CA ALA A 69 14.39 -17.20 31.32
C ALA A 69 13.15 -16.30 31.30
N ILE A 70 13.29 -14.96 31.25
CA ILE A 70 12.14 -14.05 31.15
C ILE A 70 11.44 -14.15 29.79
N VAL A 71 12.18 -14.33 28.70
CA VAL A 71 11.58 -14.57 27.36
C VAL A 71 10.74 -15.85 27.38
N MET A 72 11.24 -16.92 27.98
CA MET A 72 10.50 -18.18 28.10
C MET A 72 9.30 -18.05 29.04
N LEU A 73 9.40 -17.23 30.09
CA LEU A 73 8.28 -16.98 30.99
C LEU A 73 7.17 -16.18 30.31
N THR A 74 7.49 -15.15 29.52
CA THR A 74 6.49 -14.41 28.74
C THR A 74 5.75 -15.35 27.79
N ARG A 75 6.48 -16.17 27.03
CA ARG A 75 5.86 -17.18 26.14
C ARG A 75 4.98 -18.17 26.89
N TYR A 76 5.41 -18.59 28.09
CA TYR A 76 4.62 -19.48 28.93
C TYR A 76 3.32 -18.80 29.39
N VAL A 77 3.37 -17.52 29.79
CA VAL A 77 2.17 -16.75 30.14
C VAL A 77 1.23 -16.65 28.93
N GLU A 78 1.73 -16.26 27.77
CA GLU A 78 0.92 -16.15 26.54
C GLU A 78 0.23 -17.48 26.18
N ASN A 79 0.90 -18.62 26.36
CA ASN A 79 0.38 -19.92 25.92
C ASN A 79 -0.41 -20.70 26.99
N HIS A 80 -0.19 -20.43 28.29
CA HIS A 80 -0.66 -21.29 29.38
C HIS A 80 -1.41 -20.54 30.49
N TRP A 81 -1.64 -19.22 30.37
CA TRP A 81 -2.30 -18.43 31.42
C TRP A 81 -3.82 -18.40 31.33
N THR A 82 -4.40 -18.31 30.12
CA THR A 82 -5.87 -18.25 29.89
C THR A 82 -6.36 -19.36 28.97
N GLU A 83 -7.65 -19.73 29.08
CA GLU A 83 -8.26 -20.75 28.21
C GLU A 83 -8.67 -20.21 26.83
N GLU A 84 -8.74 -18.87 26.65
CA GLU A 84 -9.33 -18.26 25.45
C GLU A 84 -8.46 -18.41 24.18
N ASP A 85 -7.15 -18.54 24.34
CA ASP A 85 -6.18 -18.67 23.23
C ASP A 85 -6.10 -20.09 22.64
N LEU A 86 -6.85 -21.06 23.19
CA LEU A 86 -6.83 -22.47 22.77
C LEU A 86 -7.65 -22.80 21.52
N LYS A 87 -8.09 -21.79 20.75
CA LYS A 87 -8.86 -21.99 19.51
C LYS A 87 -8.07 -22.57 18.34
N THR A 88 -6.74 -22.71 18.45
CA THR A 88 -5.90 -23.43 17.49
C THR A 88 -5.47 -24.79 18.05
N ASP A 89 -6.02 -25.90 17.52
CA ASP A 89 -5.60 -27.33 17.54
C ASP A 89 -4.80 -27.96 18.72
N LYS A 90 -4.55 -27.23 19.81
CA LYS A 90 -3.83 -27.66 21.00
C LYS A 90 -4.83 -27.93 22.13
N ALA A 91 -5.80 -28.81 21.89
CA ALA A 91 -6.76 -29.27 22.90
C ALA A 91 -6.15 -30.06 24.08
N ASN A 92 -4.81 -30.00 24.28
CA ASN A 92 -4.03 -30.70 25.30
C ASN A 92 -2.92 -29.81 25.92
N SER A 93 -3.10 -28.48 26.02
CA SER A 93 -2.16 -27.64 26.78
C SER A 93 -2.35 -27.85 28.30
N CYS A 94 -1.26 -28.00 29.06
CA CYS A 94 -1.32 -27.96 30.52
C CYS A 94 -1.45 -26.50 30.95
N MET A 95 -2.61 -26.09 31.46
CA MET A 95 -2.81 -24.75 31.99
C MET A 95 -1.97 -24.52 33.25
N ALA A 96 -1.51 -23.28 33.45
CA ALA A 96 -0.86 -22.88 34.69
C ALA A 96 -1.84 -23.04 35.85
N SER A 97 -1.44 -23.77 36.91
CA SER A 97 -2.28 -23.95 38.08
C SER A 97 -2.47 -22.62 38.81
N GLU A 98 -3.62 -22.42 39.47
CA GLU A 98 -3.87 -21.19 40.24
C GLU A 98 -2.81 -20.95 41.33
N GLN A 99 -2.22 -22.02 41.87
CA GLN A 99 -1.10 -21.93 42.80
C GLN A 99 0.18 -21.41 42.10
N ALA A 100 0.49 -21.91 40.90
CA ALA A 100 1.62 -21.42 40.11
C ALA A 100 1.42 -19.94 39.73
N LYS A 101 0.25 -19.57 39.17
CA LYS A 101 -0.09 -18.20 38.84
C LYS A 101 0.05 -17.26 40.03
N ARG A 102 -0.53 -17.62 41.18
CA ARG A 102 -0.42 -16.82 42.41
C ARG A 102 1.04 -16.61 42.84
N THR A 103 1.90 -17.63 42.74
CA THR A 103 3.29 -17.45 43.16
C THR A 103 4.11 -16.67 42.14
N ILE A 104 3.85 -16.82 40.84
CA ILE A 104 4.44 -15.97 39.79
C ILE A 104 4.06 -14.49 40.02
N ARG A 105 2.78 -14.20 40.28
CA ARG A 105 2.28 -12.85 40.63
C ARG A 105 2.93 -12.27 41.89
N ASN A 106 3.36 -13.10 42.84
CA ASN A 106 4.09 -12.65 44.02
C ASN A 106 5.59 -12.42 43.77
N ILE A 107 6.20 -13.16 42.83
CA ILE A 107 7.64 -13.10 42.55
C ILE A 107 7.96 -11.95 41.59
N LEU A 108 7.25 -11.88 40.46
CA LEU A 108 7.57 -10.98 39.34
C LEU A 108 7.68 -9.49 39.71
N PRO A 109 6.80 -8.91 40.55
CA PRO A 109 6.92 -7.52 40.96
C PRO A 109 8.29 -7.12 41.54
N ASN A 110 9.00 -8.06 42.18
CA ASN A 110 10.34 -7.78 42.70
C ASN A 110 11.36 -7.53 41.57
N GLY A 111 11.12 -8.08 40.39
CA GLY A 111 11.92 -7.87 39.19
C GLY A 111 11.84 -6.44 38.65
N LEU A 112 10.83 -5.66 39.05
CA LEU A 112 10.77 -4.23 38.72
C LEU A 112 11.88 -3.43 39.42
N TYR A 113 12.46 -3.94 40.51
CA TYR A 113 13.60 -3.34 41.22
C TYR A 113 14.96 -3.82 40.69
N ASP A 114 14.98 -4.61 39.62
CA ASP A 114 16.22 -5.18 39.11
C ASP A 114 17.20 -4.08 38.64
N PRO A 115 18.51 -4.18 38.92
CA PRO A 115 19.47 -3.18 38.46
C PRO A 115 19.66 -3.16 36.93
N ASN A 116 19.26 -4.22 36.21
CA ASN A 116 19.38 -4.29 34.76
C ASN A 116 18.06 -3.86 34.08
N SER A 117 18.12 -2.80 33.26
CA SER A 117 16.96 -2.26 32.55
C SER A 117 16.29 -3.27 31.60
N LYS A 118 17.05 -4.16 30.95
CA LYS A 118 16.49 -5.18 30.06
C LYS A 118 15.63 -6.19 30.82
N ILE A 119 16.07 -6.61 32.01
CA ILE A 119 15.26 -7.47 32.89
C ILE A 119 14.01 -6.73 33.35
N ARG A 120 14.14 -5.46 33.78
CA ARG A 120 12.98 -4.66 34.21
C ARG A 120 11.94 -4.51 33.10
N SER A 121 12.35 -4.16 31.88
CA SER A 121 11.43 -4.00 30.75
C SER A 121 10.75 -5.31 30.37
N SER A 122 11.48 -6.43 30.31
CA SER A 122 10.87 -7.73 30.02
C SER A 122 9.93 -8.19 31.14
N VAL A 123 10.28 -7.98 32.41
CA VAL A 123 9.39 -8.27 33.56
C VAL A 123 8.15 -7.39 33.52
N ALA A 124 8.30 -6.10 33.21
CA ALA A 124 7.18 -5.18 33.07
C ALA A 124 6.22 -5.64 31.98
N HIS A 125 6.76 -6.01 30.81
CA HIS A 125 5.97 -6.56 29.72
C HIS A 125 5.20 -7.82 30.14
N THR A 126 5.86 -8.81 30.76
CA THR A 126 5.18 -10.02 31.27
C THR A 126 4.10 -9.68 32.30
N ILE A 127 4.33 -8.70 33.18
CA ILE A 127 3.32 -8.25 34.14
C ILE A 127 2.12 -7.65 33.41
N SER A 128 2.32 -6.83 32.39
CA SER A 128 1.24 -6.26 31.58
C SER A 128 0.46 -7.33 30.83
N THR A 129 1.12 -8.36 30.30
CA THR A 129 0.47 -9.54 29.69
C THR A 129 -0.44 -10.24 30.70
N ILE A 130 0.06 -10.53 31.91
CA ILE A 130 -0.76 -11.15 32.98
C ILE A 130 -1.92 -10.22 33.37
N ALA A 131 -1.64 -8.93 33.52
CA ALA A 131 -2.62 -7.93 33.96
C ALA A 131 -3.80 -7.82 32.99
N SER A 132 -3.58 -7.97 31.69
CA SER A 132 -4.64 -7.91 30.68
C SER A 132 -5.80 -8.89 30.93
N THR A 133 -5.53 -9.99 31.63
CA THR A 133 -6.55 -10.99 32.01
C THR A 133 -6.89 -10.93 33.49
N ASP A 134 -5.88 -10.84 34.36
CA ASP A 134 -6.07 -11.06 35.79
C ASP A 134 -6.43 -9.76 36.54
N TYR A 135 -6.20 -8.57 35.98
CA TYR A 135 -6.52 -7.31 36.64
C TYR A 135 -7.80 -6.68 36.06
N PRO A 136 -8.72 -6.13 36.88
CA PRO A 136 -8.61 -5.90 38.33
C PRO A 136 -9.08 -7.05 39.24
N GLN A 137 -9.71 -8.10 38.72
CA GLN A 137 -10.47 -9.03 39.58
C GLN A 137 -9.61 -10.09 40.30
N CYS A 138 -8.62 -10.68 39.63
CA CYS A 138 -7.80 -11.79 40.13
C CYS A 138 -6.44 -11.34 40.71
N TRP A 139 -5.96 -10.15 40.33
CA TRP A 139 -4.72 -9.55 40.84
C TRP A 139 -4.98 -8.16 41.43
N THR A 140 -5.84 -8.10 42.44
CA THR A 140 -6.30 -6.85 43.08
C THR A 140 -5.16 -5.98 43.63
N GLU A 141 -4.03 -6.58 44.03
CA GLU A 141 -2.90 -5.85 44.63
C GLU A 141 -1.96 -5.19 43.60
N LEU A 142 -2.15 -5.43 42.29
CA LEU A 142 -1.25 -4.92 41.25
C LEU A 142 -1.14 -3.39 41.27
N PHE A 143 -2.25 -2.68 41.52
CA PHE A 143 -2.25 -1.23 41.61
C PHE A 143 -1.37 -0.73 42.76
N ASP A 144 -1.55 -1.28 43.97
CA ASP A 144 -0.75 -0.92 45.15
C ASP A 144 0.73 -1.21 44.93
N ILE A 145 1.04 -2.29 44.20
CA ILE A 145 2.41 -2.65 43.79
C ILE A 145 2.99 -1.57 42.87
N ILE A 146 2.27 -1.15 41.84
CA ILE A 146 2.72 -0.10 40.90
C ILE A 146 2.96 1.21 41.67
N VAL A 147 2.00 1.65 42.49
CA VAL A 147 2.12 2.88 43.30
C VAL A 147 3.32 2.81 44.24
N LYS A 148 3.54 1.66 44.89
CA LYS A 148 4.73 1.45 45.75
C LYS A 148 6.03 1.57 44.95
N CYS A 149 6.08 1.03 43.73
CA CYS A 149 7.26 1.11 42.88
C CYS A 149 7.53 2.53 42.37
N LEU A 150 6.49 3.33 42.10
CA LEU A 150 6.60 4.76 41.76
C LEU A 150 7.16 5.61 42.92
N GLY A 151 6.94 5.18 44.17
CA GLY A 151 7.54 5.79 45.36
C GLY A 151 8.92 5.25 45.76
N GLY A 152 9.50 4.34 44.96
CA GLY A 152 10.75 3.63 45.28
C GLY A 152 12.03 4.30 44.74
N ASN A 153 12.97 3.50 44.24
CA ASN A 153 14.23 3.97 43.65
C ASN A 153 14.09 4.14 42.13
N GLU A 154 15.13 4.66 41.43
CA GLU A 154 15.06 4.86 39.98
C GLU A 154 14.74 3.57 39.21
N ASP A 155 15.29 2.43 39.64
CA ASP A 155 15.03 1.14 39.01
C ASP A 155 13.55 0.75 39.10
N SER A 156 12.96 0.82 40.30
CA SER A 156 11.54 0.49 40.51
C SER A 156 10.60 1.45 39.81
N ILE A 157 10.97 2.73 39.77
CA ILE A 157 10.22 3.74 39.03
C ILE A 157 10.24 3.39 37.55
N HIS A 158 11.42 3.16 36.97
CA HIS A 158 11.54 2.75 35.57
C HIS A 158 10.69 1.49 35.29
N GLY A 159 10.82 0.44 36.11
CA GLY A 159 10.02 -0.78 35.97
C GLY A 159 8.51 -0.51 36.00
N ALA A 160 8.03 0.28 36.96
CA ALA A 160 6.62 0.66 37.04
C ALA A 160 6.14 1.49 35.83
N MET A 161 6.97 2.40 35.33
CA MET A 161 6.64 3.20 34.15
C MET A 161 6.54 2.33 32.88
N GLN A 162 7.39 1.30 32.76
CA GLN A 162 7.30 0.33 31.66
C GLN A 162 5.99 -0.49 31.73
N VAL A 163 5.58 -0.92 32.94
CA VAL A 163 4.28 -1.60 33.12
C VAL A 163 3.14 -0.70 32.66
N LEU A 164 3.15 0.57 33.08
CA LEU A 164 2.12 1.55 32.72
C LEU A 164 2.09 1.89 31.23
N GLN A 165 3.22 1.87 30.54
CA GLN A 165 3.29 2.07 29.09
C GLN A 165 2.62 0.91 28.33
N ASP A 166 2.86 -0.33 28.78
CA ASP A 166 2.31 -1.55 28.17
C ASP A 166 0.91 -1.91 28.72
N PHE A 167 0.34 -1.08 29.59
CA PHE A 167 -0.89 -1.42 30.31
C PHE A 167 -2.12 -1.28 29.42
N THR A 168 -2.96 -2.32 29.39
CA THR A 168 -4.25 -2.26 28.69
C THR A 168 -5.29 -1.54 29.54
N TYR A 169 -5.41 -0.22 29.35
CA TYR A 169 -6.37 0.60 30.07
C TYR A 169 -7.83 0.31 29.69
N ASP A 170 -8.71 0.21 30.68
CA ASP A 170 -10.17 0.28 30.52
C ASP A 170 -10.77 1.56 31.15
N VAL A 171 -12.10 1.75 31.03
CA VAL A 171 -12.81 2.92 31.55
C VAL A 171 -12.71 3.05 33.08
N GLU A 172 -12.78 1.94 33.82
CA GLU A 172 -12.71 1.93 35.28
C GLU A 172 -11.29 2.22 35.75
N GLN A 173 -10.31 1.59 35.09
CA GLN A 173 -8.89 1.76 35.36
C GLN A 173 -8.42 3.19 35.12
N ILE A 174 -8.83 3.85 34.02
CA ILE A 174 -8.50 5.27 33.80
C ILE A 174 -9.01 6.14 34.95
N LYS A 175 -10.22 5.87 35.44
CA LYS A 175 -10.88 6.64 36.50
C LYS A 175 -10.25 6.41 37.87
N GLU A 176 -9.78 5.19 38.14
CA GLU A 176 -9.17 4.80 39.40
C GLU A 176 -7.68 5.15 39.45
N LEU A 177 -6.93 4.77 38.41
CA LEU A 177 -5.47 4.95 38.34
C LEU A 177 -5.10 6.40 38.07
N GLY A 178 -5.84 7.11 37.21
CA GLY A 178 -5.52 8.46 36.76
C GLY A 178 -5.21 9.44 37.90
N PRO A 179 -6.11 9.62 38.89
CA PRO A 179 -5.91 10.56 39.99
C PRO A 179 -4.67 10.30 40.87
N VAL A 180 -4.12 9.08 40.88
CA VAL A 180 -2.96 8.71 41.70
C VAL A 180 -1.68 8.63 40.87
N VAL A 181 -1.74 8.03 39.68
CA VAL A 181 -0.60 7.85 38.78
C VAL A 181 -0.17 9.18 38.17
N ILE A 182 -1.11 10.01 37.70
CA ILE A 182 -0.77 11.27 37.01
C ILE A 182 0.02 12.23 37.92
N PRO A 183 -0.34 12.46 39.20
CA PRO A 183 0.47 13.27 40.11
C PRO A 183 1.87 12.70 40.39
N GLU A 184 2.01 11.37 40.51
CA GLU A 184 3.31 10.73 40.71
C GLU A 184 4.21 10.85 39.48
N VAL A 185 3.64 10.64 38.29
CA VAL A 185 4.31 10.89 37.00
C VAL A 185 4.79 12.34 36.91
N TYR A 186 3.93 13.31 37.28
CA TYR A 186 4.31 14.72 37.31
C TYR A 186 5.44 14.99 38.31
N ARG A 187 5.35 14.47 39.53
CA ARG A 187 6.38 14.62 40.58
C ARG A 187 7.74 14.11 40.11
N ILE A 188 7.77 12.96 39.43
CA ILE A 188 8.98 12.36 38.89
C ILE A 188 9.54 13.22 37.75
N PHE A 189 8.69 13.63 36.81
CA PHE A 189 9.08 14.50 35.71
C PHE A 189 9.65 15.85 36.16
N ASP A 190 9.07 16.46 37.19
CA ASP A 190 9.45 17.78 37.72
C ASP A 190 10.76 17.74 38.53
N SER A 191 11.12 16.62 39.14
CA SER A 191 12.21 16.55 40.12
C SER A 191 13.60 16.30 39.49
N GLU A 192 14.17 17.31 38.83
CA GLU A 192 15.50 17.26 38.20
C GLU A 192 16.62 16.77 39.13
N GLN A 193 16.61 17.18 40.39
CA GLN A 193 17.68 16.87 41.35
C GLN A 193 17.62 15.43 41.88
N ASN A 194 16.47 14.78 41.75
CA ASN A 194 16.22 13.48 42.38
C ASN A 194 16.18 12.33 41.36
N TYR A 195 15.99 12.62 40.07
CA TYR A 195 15.81 11.60 39.04
C TYR A 195 16.60 11.90 37.78
N SER A 196 17.22 10.85 37.24
CA SER A 196 17.89 10.87 35.94
C SER A 196 16.96 11.26 34.79
N ILE A 197 17.56 11.77 33.72
CA ILE A 197 16.85 12.13 32.47
C ILE A 197 16.05 10.93 31.94
N LYS A 198 16.64 9.73 31.92
CA LYS A 198 15.97 8.50 31.44
C LYS A 198 14.70 8.17 32.24
N THR A 199 14.75 8.35 33.56
CA THR A 199 13.59 8.15 34.43
C THR A 199 12.50 9.17 34.14
N ARG A 200 12.89 10.43 33.90
CA ARG A 200 11.97 11.52 33.55
C ARG A 200 11.36 11.37 32.15
N VAL A 201 12.12 10.87 31.18
CA VAL A 201 11.63 10.47 29.85
C VAL A 201 10.58 9.38 29.98
N SER A 202 10.84 8.36 30.80
CA SER A 202 9.88 7.26 31.03
C SER A 202 8.56 7.76 31.64
N ALA A 203 8.61 8.80 32.47
CA ALA A 203 7.41 9.45 33.00
C ALA A 203 6.58 10.13 31.89
N ILE A 204 7.23 10.81 30.94
CA ILE A 204 6.54 11.48 29.83
C ILE A 204 5.95 10.50 28.82
N ARG A 205 6.61 9.36 28.56
CA ARG A 205 6.12 8.33 27.63
C ARG A 205 4.72 7.81 27.97
N ILE A 206 4.32 7.85 29.23
CA ILE A 206 2.98 7.42 29.70
C ILE A 206 1.86 8.33 29.20
N LEU A 207 2.15 9.60 28.89
CA LEU A 207 1.12 10.54 28.47
C LEU A 207 0.43 10.10 27.16
N LYS A 208 1.17 9.50 26.22
CA LYS A 208 0.61 9.01 24.95
C LYS A 208 -0.46 7.92 25.12
N PRO A 209 -0.17 6.76 25.76
CA PRO A 209 -1.19 5.74 25.97
C PRO A 209 -2.34 6.27 26.81
N LEU A 210 -2.09 7.11 27.83
CA LEU A 210 -3.18 7.74 28.59
C LEU A 210 -4.09 8.61 27.72
N PHE A 211 -3.53 9.49 26.88
CA PHE A 211 -4.34 10.31 25.97
C PHE A 211 -5.11 9.45 24.97
N THR A 212 -4.47 8.44 24.39
CA THR A 212 -5.11 7.49 23.47
C THR A 212 -6.30 6.80 24.15
N SER A 213 -6.10 6.25 25.35
CA SER A 213 -7.15 5.53 26.08
C SER A 213 -8.27 6.45 26.56
N ILE A 214 -7.97 7.68 27.02
CA ILE A 214 -9.00 8.66 27.37
C ILE A 214 -9.82 9.07 26.13
N ALA A 215 -9.16 9.29 25.00
CA ALA A 215 -9.81 9.66 23.75
C ALA A 215 -10.74 8.55 23.22
N ALA A 216 -10.28 7.29 23.27
CA ALA A 216 -10.99 6.14 22.74
C ALA A 216 -12.10 5.60 23.65
N LEU A 217 -11.89 5.59 24.98
CA LEU A 217 -12.76 4.85 25.91
C LEU A 217 -13.74 5.73 26.67
N ILE A 218 -13.44 7.02 26.90
CA ILE A 218 -14.32 7.92 27.64
C ILE A 218 -15.35 8.53 26.69
N THR A 219 -16.56 7.97 26.69
CA THR A 219 -17.66 8.38 25.79
C THR A 219 -18.32 9.71 26.17
N ASN A 220 -18.24 10.11 27.45
CA ASN A 220 -18.79 11.39 27.90
C ASN A 220 -17.84 12.55 27.54
N LYS A 221 -18.25 13.39 26.58
CA LYS A 221 -17.44 14.52 26.07
C LYS A 221 -16.98 15.49 27.18
N GLN A 222 -17.80 15.74 28.20
CA GLN A 222 -17.46 16.67 29.30
C GLN A 222 -16.42 16.06 30.25
N GLU A 223 -16.59 14.78 30.58
CA GLU A 223 -15.65 14.03 31.42
C GLU A 223 -14.30 13.88 30.71
N GLN A 224 -14.32 13.50 29.44
CA GLN A 224 -13.14 13.45 28.57
C GLN A 224 -12.41 14.79 28.55
N ALA A 225 -13.12 15.90 28.31
CA ALA A 225 -12.52 17.23 28.30
C ALA A 225 -11.90 17.61 29.65
N THR A 226 -12.54 17.23 30.76
CA THR A 226 -12.03 17.52 32.10
C THR A 226 -10.71 16.77 32.37
N MET A 227 -10.64 15.49 32.02
CA MET A 227 -9.42 14.68 32.19
C MET A 227 -8.27 15.19 31.32
N MET A 228 -8.53 15.39 30.01
CA MET A 228 -7.54 15.90 29.06
C MET A 228 -6.96 17.25 29.49
N ASN A 229 -7.84 18.22 29.80
CA ASN A 229 -7.41 19.55 30.21
C ASN A 229 -6.70 19.55 31.56
N SER A 230 -7.08 18.67 32.50
CA SER A 230 -6.39 18.55 33.79
C SER A 230 -4.93 18.13 33.59
N ILE A 231 -4.69 17.10 32.79
CA ILE A 231 -3.33 16.63 32.48
C ILE A 231 -2.53 17.72 31.77
N LEU A 232 -3.08 18.28 30.67
CA LEU A 232 -2.38 19.30 29.89
C LEU A 232 -2.03 20.52 30.74
N ASN A 233 -2.99 21.10 31.48
CA ASN A 233 -2.73 22.28 32.32
C ASN A 233 -1.65 22.02 33.37
N ASN A 234 -1.64 20.83 33.99
CA ASN A 234 -0.66 20.51 35.03
C ASN A 234 0.76 20.33 34.45
N PHE A 235 0.89 19.70 33.28
CA PHE A 235 2.20 19.39 32.70
C PHE A 235 2.76 20.53 31.83
N MET A 236 1.90 21.36 31.23
CA MET A 236 2.29 22.28 30.15
C MET A 236 3.48 23.18 30.50
N ASP A 237 3.44 23.85 31.65
CA ASP A 237 4.48 24.80 32.05
C ASP A 237 5.85 24.12 32.19
N LYS A 238 5.87 22.88 32.70
CA LYS A 238 7.10 22.11 32.86
C LYS A 238 7.58 21.47 31.56
N LEU A 239 6.67 21.02 30.70
CA LEU A 239 7.01 20.57 29.34
C LEU A 239 7.72 21.71 28.58
N LEU A 240 7.15 22.91 28.58
CA LEU A 240 7.75 24.08 27.93
C LEU A 240 9.06 24.52 28.59
N HIS A 241 9.18 24.41 29.92
CA HIS A 241 10.43 24.69 30.63
C HIS A 241 11.57 23.78 30.16
N TYR A 242 11.38 22.46 30.21
CA TYR A 242 12.45 21.53 29.83
C TYR A 242 12.76 21.53 28.33
N LEU A 243 11.77 21.89 27.50
CA LEU A 243 11.95 22.09 26.07
C LEU A 243 12.80 23.34 25.76
N SER A 244 12.66 24.42 26.54
CA SER A 244 13.41 25.67 26.34
C SER A 244 14.79 25.72 27.03
N MET A 245 15.11 24.75 27.88
CA MET A 245 16.38 24.73 28.62
C MET A 245 17.59 24.46 27.73
N THR A 246 18.73 25.02 28.15
CA THR A 246 20.11 24.53 27.94
C THR A 246 20.27 23.01 27.83
N SER A 247 20.99 22.43 26.85
CA SER A 247 21.46 21.03 27.03
C SER A 247 22.44 20.97 28.20
N GLY A 248 22.16 20.14 29.20
CA GLY A 248 22.89 20.09 30.48
C GLY A 248 22.33 19.00 31.41
N ALA A 249 22.69 19.04 32.70
CA ALA A 249 22.29 18.00 33.66
C ALA A 249 20.77 17.79 33.81
N GLY A 250 19.96 18.81 33.47
CA GLY A 250 18.51 18.80 33.59
C GLY A 250 17.70 18.56 32.32
N SER A 251 18.31 18.59 31.13
CA SER A 251 17.62 18.41 29.84
C SER A 251 18.63 18.07 28.75
N ASN A 252 18.35 17.05 27.94
CA ASN A 252 19.14 16.65 26.77
C ASN A 252 18.24 16.46 25.54
N PHE A 253 18.80 16.03 24.42
CA PHE A 253 18.04 15.83 23.18
C PHE A 253 16.95 14.76 23.35
N LEU A 254 17.23 13.65 24.03
CA LEU A 254 16.27 12.57 24.29
C LEU A 254 14.98 13.06 24.97
N LEU A 255 15.10 13.85 26.05
CA LEU A 255 13.93 14.38 26.76
C LEU A 255 13.12 15.34 25.89
N ARG A 256 13.78 16.21 25.13
CA ARG A 256 13.09 17.17 24.26
C ARG A 256 12.35 16.45 23.13
N SER A 257 12.98 15.44 22.53
CA SER A 257 12.36 14.58 21.51
C SER A 257 11.09 13.92 22.04
N GLU A 258 11.11 13.40 23.27
CA GLU A 258 9.93 12.77 23.86
C GLU A 258 8.79 13.78 24.15
N ILE A 259 9.12 15.00 24.57
CA ILE A 259 8.13 16.06 24.77
C ILE A 259 7.45 16.42 23.44
N ILE A 260 8.22 16.57 22.37
CA ILE A 260 7.70 16.90 21.03
C ILE A 260 6.87 15.73 20.47
N LYS A 261 7.30 14.49 20.71
CA LYS A 261 6.54 13.27 20.43
C LYS A 261 5.15 13.29 21.06
N VAL A 262 5.06 13.72 22.32
CA VAL A 262 3.76 13.89 23.00
C VAL A 262 2.94 15.00 22.34
N PHE A 263 3.53 16.16 22.05
CA PHE A 263 2.80 17.24 21.37
C PHE A 263 2.29 16.83 19.99
N THR A 264 3.10 16.11 19.20
CA THR A 264 2.72 15.58 17.89
C THR A 264 1.51 14.65 18.00
N HIS A 265 1.53 13.72 18.95
CA HIS A 265 0.40 12.83 19.21
C HIS A 265 -0.87 13.59 19.64
N VAL A 266 -0.74 14.62 20.48
CA VAL A 266 -1.91 15.41 20.89
C VAL A 266 -2.43 16.27 19.72
N VAL A 267 -1.59 16.75 18.81
CA VAL A 267 -2.04 17.41 17.59
C VAL A 267 -2.82 16.44 16.69
N SER A 268 -2.30 15.24 16.44
CA SER A 268 -2.93 14.27 15.53
C SER A 268 -4.26 13.75 16.08
N GLU A 269 -4.27 13.27 17.33
CA GLU A 269 -5.43 12.57 17.90
C GLU A 269 -6.39 13.50 18.65
N CYS A 270 -5.88 14.62 19.17
CA CYS A 270 -6.54 15.42 20.22
C CYS A 270 -6.48 16.94 19.98
N SER A 271 -6.33 17.38 18.73
CA SER A 271 -6.04 18.77 18.30
C SER A 271 -6.81 19.88 19.04
N LYS A 272 -8.10 19.64 19.34
CA LYS A 272 -8.96 20.63 20.03
C LYS A 272 -8.45 21.01 21.43
N TYR A 273 -7.76 20.09 22.13
CA TYR A 273 -7.28 20.30 23.49
C TYR A 273 -5.93 21.02 23.56
N ILE A 274 -5.08 20.85 22.54
CA ILE A 274 -3.77 21.51 22.48
C ILE A 274 -3.82 22.93 21.90
N ASN A 275 -4.85 23.24 21.10
CA ASN A 275 -5.02 24.56 20.47
C ASN A 275 -4.80 25.77 21.43
N PRO A 276 -5.36 25.79 22.66
CA PRO A 276 -5.16 26.91 23.60
C PRO A 276 -3.70 27.16 24.00
N PHE A 277 -2.81 26.19 23.81
CA PHE A 277 -1.41 26.27 24.19
C PHE A 277 -0.48 26.59 23.00
N MET A 278 -0.99 26.58 21.77
CA MET A 278 -0.17 26.71 20.56
C MET A 278 0.60 28.03 20.49
N GLU A 279 0.00 29.14 20.95
CA GLU A 279 0.68 30.45 21.03
C GLU A 279 1.94 30.42 21.93
N ARG A 280 2.00 29.49 22.89
CA ARG A 280 3.15 29.30 23.79
C ARG A 280 4.11 28.23 23.29
N ILE A 281 3.60 27.18 22.61
CA ILE A 281 4.40 26.07 22.08
C ILE A 281 5.24 26.53 20.90
N LEU A 282 4.61 27.17 19.90
CA LEU A 282 5.23 27.48 18.62
C LEU A 282 6.50 28.34 18.74
N PRO A 283 6.56 29.39 19.58
CA PRO A 283 7.78 30.17 19.75
C PRO A 283 8.97 29.35 20.29
N ILE A 284 8.72 28.38 21.18
CA ILE A 284 9.77 27.52 21.74
C ILE A 284 10.25 26.52 20.69
N ILE A 285 9.33 25.92 19.95
CA ILE A 285 9.66 25.01 18.84
C ILE A 285 10.46 25.75 17.77
N TRP A 286 10.05 26.97 17.42
CA TRP A 286 10.78 27.82 16.48
C TRP A 286 12.18 28.16 16.97
N GLN A 287 12.32 28.52 18.26
CA GLN A 287 13.63 28.78 18.85
C GLN A 287 14.53 27.54 18.81
N LEU A 288 14.01 26.35 19.13
CA LEU A 288 14.78 25.10 19.03
C LEU A 288 15.22 24.81 17.61
N LEU A 289 14.27 24.85 16.66
CA LEU A 289 14.51 24.60 15.25
C LEU A 289 15.59 25.55 14.68
N THR A 290 15.59 26.81 15.07
CA THR A 290 16.57 27.79 14.58
C THR A 290 17.92 27.69 15.31
N GLN A 291 17.93 27.39 16.61
CA GLN A 291 19.16 27.28 17.41
C GLN A 291 20.02 26.07 17.02
N ILE A 292 19.40 24.94 16.70
CA ILE A 292 20.15 23.71 16.37
C ILE A 292 20.62 23.66 14.90
N ALA A 293 20.07 24.53 14.03
CA ALA A 293 20.35 24.53 12.60
C ALA A 293 21.83 24.76 12.27
N GLU A 294 22.48 25.74 12.91
CA GLU A 294 23.91 26.00 12.67
C GLU A 294 24.78 24.80 13.08
N THR A 295 24.45 24.16 14.20
CA THR A 295 25.17 22.97 14.67
C THR A 295 24.97 21.81 13.70
N TYR A 296 23.74 21.56 13.27
CA TYR A 296 23.42 20.54 12.27
C TYR A 296 24.20 20.76 10.96
N VAL A 297 24.24 22.01 10.46
CA VAL A 297 24.97 22.33 9.23
C VAL A 297 26.48 22.09 9.40
N LYS A 298 27.08 22.52 10.51
CA LYS A 298 28.53 22.39 10.72
C LYS A 298 28.98 20.96 11.02
N VAL A 299 28.17 20.20 11.75
CA VAL A 299 28.55 18.89 12.30
C VAL A 299 28.03 17.74 11.42
N SER A 300 26.83 17.84 10.88
CA SER A 300 26.19 16.77 10.09
C SER A 300 26.26 17.06 8.60
N VAL A 301 25.84 18.25 8.16
CA VAL A 301 25.76 18.56 6.72
C VAL A 301 27.16 18.68 6.11
N ASN A 302 28.03 19.48 6.71
CA ASN A 302 29.33 19.84 6.13
C ASN A 302 30.53 19.19 6.82
N GLN A 303 30.33 18.60 8.01
CA GLN A 303 31.39 18.03 8.87
C GLN A 303 32.64 18.93 9.02
N THR A 304 32.45 20.26 9.01
CA THR A 304 33.53 21.25 9.14
C THR A 304 34.11 21.31 10.55
N GLU A 305 33.32 20.90 11.53
CA GLU A 305 33.71 20.82 12.94
C GLU A 305 33.57 19.36 13.41
N PRO A 306 34.48 18.85 14.25
CA PRO A 306 34.33 17.51 14.81
C PRO A 306 33.05 17.46 15.64
N ASN A 307 32.31 16.36 15.55
CA ASN A 307 31.07 16.22 16.30
C ASN A 307 31.35 16.33 17.81
N PRO A 308 30.85 17.38 18.49
CA PRO A 308 31.12 17.58 19.91
C PRO A 308 30.25 16.67 20.80
N LEU A 309 29.28 15.97 20.20
CA LEU A 309 28.33 15.12 20.90
C LEU A 309 28.92 13.72 21.10
N PRO A 310 28.85 13.15 22.32
CA PRO A 310 29.38 11.83 22.60
C PRO A 310 28.52 10.75 21.92
N SER A 311 29.19 9.77 21.30
CA SER A 311 28.57 8.52 20.85
C SER A 311 28.41 7.56 22.03
N GLY A 312 27.25 6.92 22.16
CA GLY A 312 26.95 5.95 23.22
C GLY A 312 26.83 4.52 22.70
N ASP A 313 26.95 3.53 23.59
CA ASP A 313 26.78 2.10 23.24
C ASP A 313 25.31 1.68 23.04
N ASN A 314 24.34 2.51 23.49
CA ASN A 314 22.90 2.29 23.33
C ASN A 314 22.22 3.60 22.93
N GLU A 315 21.06 3.53 22.24
CA GLU A 315 20.31 4.68 21.71
C GLU A 315 20.04 5.79 22.75
N ASP A 316 19.68 5.42 23.98
CA ASP A 316 19.39 6.41 25.05
C ASP A 316 20.61 7.22 25.49
N ASP A 317 21.83 6.71 25.28
CA ASP A 317 23.10 7.36 25.67
C ASP A 317 23.84 7.97 24.46
N ASP A 318 23.36 7.73 23.25
CA ASP A 318 23.95 8.24 22.02
C ASP A 318 23.39 9.64 21.68
N GLU A 319 24.10 10.67 22.13
CA GLU A 319 23.69 12.06 21.91
C GLU A 319 23.76 12.46 20.43
N GLN A 320 24.51 11.76 19.58
CA GLN A 320 24.55 12.03 18.13
C GLN A 320 23.23 11.62 17.46
N THR A 321 22.80 10.38 17.69
CA THR A 321 21.52 9.86 17.21
C THR A 321 20.34 10.64 17.81
N ASN A 322 20.40 10.96 19.11
CA ASN A 322 19.35 11.73 19.77
C ASN A 322 19.25 13.18 19.23
N PHE A 323 20.36 13.78 18.81
CA PHE A 323 20.36 15.10 18.16
C PHE A 323 19.63 15.08 16.82
N GLN A 324 19.93 14.11 15.95
CA GLN A 324 19.21 13.95 14.68
C GLN A 324 17.73 13.63 14.92
N THR A 325 17.44 12.74 15.87
CA THR A 325 16.07 12.39 16.27
C THR A 325 15.28 13.63 16.71
N LEU A 326 15.89 14.54 17.47
CA LEU A 326 15.21 15.78 17.87
C LEU A 326 14.78 16.61 16.66
N ILE A 327 15.66 16.76 15.67
CA ILE A 327 15.35 17.51 14.44
C ILE A 327 14.17 16.86 13.70
N ILE A 328 14.23 15.52 13.52
CA ILE A 328 13.16 14.73 12.90
C ILE A 328 11.83 14.97 13.64
N GLN A 329 11.82 14.85 14.97
CA GLN A 329 10.59 15.04 15.75
C GLN A 329 10.04 16.47 15.66
N ILE A 330 10.89 17.49 15.55
CA ILE A 330 10.45 18.87 15.33
C ILE A 330 9.78 19.00 13.94
N LEU A 331 10.39 18.43 12.90
CA LEU A 331 9.85 18.48 11.54
C LEU A 331 8.54 17.69 11.43
N GLU A 332 8.44 16.51 12.04
CA GLU A 332 7.20 15.73 12.12
C GLU A 332 6.08 16.51 12.86
N PHE A 333 6.42 17.19 13.96
CA PHE A 333 5.47 18.04 14.67
C PHE A 333 4.95 19.18 13.79
N ILE A 334 5.84 19.83 13.04
CA ILE A 334 5.46 20.90 12.09
C ILE A 334 4.58 20.33 10.98
N ASN A 335 4.96 19.19 10.39
CA ASN A 335 4.18 18.51 9.36
C ASN A 335 2.76 18.20 9.86
N CYS A 336 2.66 17.72 11.10
CA CYS A 336 1.38 17.44 11.76
C CYS A 336 0.53 18.72 11.97
N ILE A 337 1.14 19.86 12.28
CA ILE A 337 0.41 21.13 12.37
C ILE A 337 -0.08 21.61 11.01
N VAL A 338 0.75 21.51 9.96
CA VAL A 338 0.42 21.95 8.60
C VAL A 338 -0.77 21.16 8.05
N THR A 339 -0.77 19.84 8.23
CA THR A 339 -1.84 18.92 7.79
C THR A 339 -3.07 18.95 8.72
N CYS A 340 -2.95 19.48 9.93
CA CYS A 340 -4.08 19.60 10.84
C CYS A 340 -4.95 20.81 10.47
N GLY A 341 -6.11 20.57 9.86
CA GLY A 341 -7.04 21.62 9.44
C GLY A 341 -7.42 22.66 10.51
N LYS A 342 -7.39 22.29 11.80
CA LYS A 342 -7.67 23.19 12.93
C LYS A 342 -6.50 24.10 13.33
N LEU A 343 -5.26 23.68 13.06
CA LEU A 343 -4.04 24.37 13.50
C LEU A 343 -3.23 24.96 12.35
N ARG A 344 -3.45 24.54 11.10
CA ARG A 344 -2.71 25.05 9.92
C ARG A 344 -2.73 26.57 9.79
N GLY A 345 -3.81 27.21 10.24
CA GLY A 345 -3.93 28.67 10.29
C GLY A 345 -2.84 29.37 11.12
N CYS A 346 -2.25 28.68 12.10
CA CYS A 346 -1.16 29.19 12.93
C CYS A 346 0.15 29.39 12.14
N ILE A 347 0.36 28.66 11.05
CA ILE A 347 1.60 28.68 10.25
C ILE A 347 1.53 29.68 9.09
N LYS A 348 0.33 30.08 8.66
CA LYS A 348 0.09 30.92 7.47
C LYS A 348 0.98 32.15 7.36
N ASN A 349 1.23 32.85 8.48
CA ASN A 349 1.99 34.11 8.49
C ASN A 349 3.51 33.93 8.59
N VAL A 350 3.98 32.70 8.80
CA VAL A 350 5.41 32.37 8.96
C VAL A 350 5.92 31.44 7.86
N LEU A 351 5.14 31.21 6.79
CA LEU A 351 5.47 30.29 5.71
C LEU A 351 6.83 30.58 5.07
N ALA A 352 7.17 31.85 4.83
CA ALA A 352 8.44 32.20 4.18
C ALA A 352 9.65 31.83 5.05
N ASP A 353 9.54 32.04 6.37
CA ASP A 353 10.59 31.69 7.33
C ASP A 353 10.65 30.18 7.56
N LEU A 354 9.49 29.51 7.60
CA LEU A 354 9.41 28.06 7.72
C LEU A 354 10.05 27.38 6.50
N ILE A 355 9.69 27.78 5.28
CA ILE A 355 10.31 27.25 4.05
C ILE A 355 11.82 27.53 4.06
N TYR A 356 12.24 28.73 4.47
CA TYR A 356 13.65 29.08 4.55
C TYR A 356 14.42 28.14 5.48
N ILE A 357 13.94 27.91 6.71
CA ILE A 357 14.64 27.05 7.66
C ILE A 357 14.57 25.57 7.24
N THR A 358 13.46 25.12 6.65
CA THR A 358 13.34 23.76 6.11
C THR A 358 14.36 23.51 4.99
N ILE A 359 14.60 24.47 4.10
CA ILE A 359 15.66 24.39 3.07
C ILE A 359 17.05 24.20 3.71
N VAL A 360 17.30 24.74 4.90
CA VAL A 360 18.57 24.50 5.61
C VAL A 360 18.71 23.03 6.01
N TYR A 361 17.62 22.41 6.47
CA TYR A 361 17.61 21.03 6.96
C TYR A 361 17.60 19.98 5.87
N ILE A 362 17.10 20.29 4.68
CA ILE A 362 17.13 19.35 3.57
C ILE A 362 18.49 19.30 2.86
N GLN A 363 19.50 20.11 3.19
CA GLN A 363 20.82 20.03 2.55
C GLN A 363 21.46 18.64 2.67
N LEU A 364 22.12 18.17 1.61
CA LEU A 364 22.81 16.87 1.57
C LEU A 364 23.92 16.77 2.61
N SER A 365 23.86 15.77 3.49
CA SER A 365 24.93 15.49 4.46
C SER A 365 26.12 14.78 3.83
N GLU A 366 27.32 14.92 4.40
CA GLU A 366 28.51 14.15 3.94
C GLU A 366 28.27 12.63 4.02
N GLU A 367 27.58 12.16 5.07
CA GLU A 367 27.22 10.74 5.24
C GLU A 367 26.35 10.22 4.08
N GLN A 368 25.35 11.00 3.64
CA GLN A 368 24.54 10.65 2.48
C GLN A 368 25.37 10.62 1.17
N LEU A 369 26.33 11.54 1.02
CA LEU A 369 27.20 11.58 -0.15
C LEU A 369 28.13 10.35 -0.21
N GLU A 370 28.67 9.93 0.95
CA GLU A 370 29.49 8.73 1.09
C GLU A 370 28.67 7.48 0.74
N ASP A 371 27.48 7.33 1.34
CA ASP A 371 26.55 6.23 1.08
C ASP A 371 26.21 6.09 -0.41
N TRP A 372 25.85 7.20 -1.06
CA TRP A 372 25.50 7.20 -2.49
C TRP A 372 26.69 6.93 -3.39
N GLN A 373 27.90 7.28 -2.94
CA GLN A 373 29.13 6.98 -3.68
C GLN A 373 29.50 5.50 -3.57
N GLU A 374 29.24 4.87 -2.43
CA GLU A 374 29.46 3.44 -2.20
C GLU A 374 28.41 2.55 -2.87
N ASP A 375 27.13 2.94 -2.80
CA ASP A 375 26.02 2.23 -3.45
C ASP A 375 25.12 3.19 -4.26
N PRO A 376 25.35 3.30 -5.59
CA PRO A 376 24.50 4.10 -6.47
C PRO A 376 23.03 3.66 -6.52
N GLU A 377 22.69 2.45 -6.06
CA GLU A 377 21.28 2.02 -5.93
C GLU A 377 20.59 2.80 -4.82
N LYS A 378 21.25 3.02 -3.67
CA LYS A 378 20.71 3.82 -2.56
C LYS A 378 20.42 5.25 -3.00
N PHE A 379 21.23 5.83 -3.89
CA PHE A 379 20.91 7.12 -4.51
C PHE A 379 19.61 7.11 -5.31
N VAL A 380 19.31 6.01 -6.02
CA VAL A 380 18.07 5.91 -6.79
C VAL A 380 16.89 5.75 -5.84
N ASP A 381 16.99 4.80 -4.89
CA ASP A 381 15.97 4.51 -3.89
C ASP A 381 15.63 5.74 -3.01
N ASP A 382 16.64 6.47 -2.51
CA ASP A 382 16.46 7.65 -1.66
C ASP A 382 15.86 8.86 -2.41
N GLU A 383 16.07 8.96 -3.73
CA GLU A 383 15.57 10.08 -4.54
C GLU A 383 14.21 9.82 -5.18
N ASP A 384 13.87 8.56 -5.50
CA ASP A 384 12.59 8.21 -6.12
C ASP A 384 11.51 7.88 -5.07
N ASP A 385 11.82 7.03 -4.09
CA ASP A 385 10.86 6.56 -3.07
C ASP A 385 11.10 7.13 -1.67
N GLY A 386 12.09 8.01 -1.54
CA GLY A 386 12.52 8.52 -0.24
C GLY A 386 13.33 7.51 0.57
N GLY A 387 13.60 6.30 0.09
CA GLY A 387 14.37 5.29 0.82
C GLY A 387 13.64 4.70 2.04
N VAL A 388 14.30 3.80 2.77
CA VAL A 388 13.70 3.05 3.89
C VAL A 388 13.89 3.74 5.25
N GLU A 389 14.94 4.56 5.39
CA GLU A 389 15.36 5.16 6.66
C GLU A 389 14.73 6.53 6.87
N LEU A 390 14.15 6.82 8.02
CA LEU A 390 13.63 8.18 8.27
C LEU A 390 14.78 9.17 8.53
N THR A 391 15.00 10.11 7.61
CA THR A 391 16.08 11.12 7.72
C THR A 391 15.56 12.53 7.91
N VAL A 392 16.42 13.43 8.40
CA VAL A 392 16.14 14.87 8.48
C VAL A 392 15.75 15.46 7.12
N ARG A 393 16.43 15.04 6.04
CA ARG A 393 16.16 15.52 4.68
C ARG A 393 14.75 15.11 4.22
N MET A 394 14.34 13.87 4.46
CA MET A 394 12.97 13.41 4.13
C MET A 394 11.91 14.17 4.91
N CYS A 395 12.03 14.25 6.24
CA CYS A 395 11.03 14.97 7.04
C CYS A 395 10.94 16.46 6.64
N GLY A 396 12.04 17.05 6.20
CA GLY A 396 12.04 18.40 5.64
C GLY A 396 11.31 18.48 4.29
N ARG A 397 11.49 17.49 3.40
CA ARG A 397 10.74 17.36 2.15
C ARG A 397 9.24 17.19 2.44
N ASP A 398 8.87 16.33 3.39
CA ASP A 398 7.47 16.11 3.79
C ASP A 398 6.81 17.40 4.26
N VAL A 399 7.51 18.23 5.04
CA VAL A 399 7.00 19.54 5.45
C VAL A 399 6.76 20.45 4.24
N LEU A 400 7.65 20.45 3.24
CA LEU A 400 7.47 21.26 2.03
C LEU A 400 6.31 20.76 1.17
N LEU A 401 6.16 19.45 1.02
CA LEU A 401 5.03 18.82 0.33
C LEU A 401 3.71 19.12 1.04
N ALA A 402 3.65 18.97 2.37
CA ALA A 402 2.47 19.33 3.14
C ALA A 402 2.12 20.83 3.02
N ILE A 403 3.12 21.72 2.95
CA ILE A 403 2.87 23.15 2.69
C ILE A 403 2.28 23.34 1.28
N ASN A 404 2.81 22.64 0.28
CA ASN A 404 2.28 22.67 -1.08
C ASN A 404 0.82 22.19 -1.13
N ASP A 405 0.52 21.05 -0.54
CA ASP A 405 -0.80 20.41 -0.59
C ASP A 405 -1.86 21.23 0.16
N GLU A 406 -1.50 21.80 1.32
CA GLU A 406 -2.46 22.50 2.18
C GLU A 406 -2.64 23.99 1.83
N PHE A 407 -1.65 24.65 1.24
CA PHE A 407 -1.70 26.08 0.91
C PHE A 407 -1.69 26.38 -0.59
N GLY A 408 -1.34 25.42 -1.44
CA GLY A 408 -1.34 25.53 -2.89
C GLY A 408 -0.60 26.77 -3.40
N ALA A 409 -1.23 27.49 -4.33
CA ALA A 409 -0.67 28.72 -4.93
C ALA A 409 -0.30 29.81 -3.90
N LYS A 410 -0.90 29.81 -2.69
CA LYS A 410 -0.58 30.78 -1.63
C LYS A 410 0.84 30.58 -1.06
N ALA A 411 1.42 29.39 -1.20
CA ALA A 411 2.79 29.10 -0.77
C ALA A 411 3.88 29.59 -1.75
N ILE A 412 3.52 29.91 -2.99
CA ILE A 412 4.49 30.28 -4.05
C ILE A 412 5.25 31.57 -3.74
N GLN A 413 4.57 32.63 -3.27
CA GLN A 413 5.25 33.87 -2.90
C GLN A 413 6.19 33.69 -1.69
N PRO A 414 5.76 33.05 -0.59
CA PRO A 414 6.66 32.64 0.49
C PRO A 414 7.88 31.82 0.03
N LEU A 415 7.68 30.88 -0.90
CA LEU A 415 8.76 30.09 -1.50
C LEU A 415 9.76 31.00 -2.25
N GLN A 416 9.29 31.90 -3.12
CA GLN A 416 10.16 32.84 -3.84
C GLN A 416 10.97 33.73 -2.90
N GLU A 417 10.37 34.19 -1.80
CA GLU A 417 11.07 34.99 -0.78
C GLU A 417 12.18 34.17 -0.10
N ALA A 418 11.88 32.94 0.32
CA ALA A 418 12.86 32.04 0.92
C ALA A 418 14.03 31.74 -0.03
N LEU A 419 13.73 31.45 -1.31
CA LEU A 419 14.74 31.20 -2.34
C LEU A 419 15.63 32.42 -2.59
N GLY A 420 15.06 33.62 -2.69
CA GLY A 420 15.83 34.85 -2.89
C GLY A 420 16.84 35.11 -1.77
N ARG A 421 16.45 34.80 -0.51
CA ARG A 421 17.35 34.85 0.64
C ARG A 421 18.47 33.82 0.52
N HIS A 422 18.15 32.56 0.23
CA HIS A 422 19.14 31.49 0.08
C HIS A 422 20.11 31.70 -1.08
N PHE A 423 19.66 32.20 -2.23
CA PHE A 423 20.55 32.54 -3.34
C PHE A 423 21.56 33.61 -2.96
N SER A 424 21.13 34.60 -2.18
CA SER A 424 22.03 35.65 -1.67
C SER A 424 23.09 35.08 -0.71
N VAL A 425 22.68 34.13 0.16
CA VAL A 425 23.60 33.43 1.07
C VAL A 425 24.59 32.56 0.29
N ALA A 426 24.11 31.75 -0.65
CA ALA A 426 24.96 30.87 -1.46
C ALA A 426 26.00 31.65 -2.27
N GLU A 427 25.63 32.80 -2.84
CA GLU A 427 26.57 33.66 -3.57
C GLU A 427 27.62 34.29 -2.63
N ALA A 428 27.22 34.69 -1.42
CA ALA A 428 28.15 35.20 -0.42
C ALA A 428 29.15 34.11 0.05
N GLU A 429 28.68 32.90 0.32
CA GLU A 429 29.52 31.74 0.68
C GLU A 429 30.49 31.37 -0.45
N LYS A 430 30.01 31.40 -1.71
CA LYS A 430 30.84 31.19 -2.89
C LYS A 430 31.91 32.27 -3.02
N ALA A 431 31.56 33.54 -2.85
CA ALA A 431 32.51 34.66 -2.86
C ALA A 431 33.55 34.58 -1.72
N ALA A 432 33.18 33.95 -0.60
CA ALA A 432 34.07 33.65 0.52
C ALA A 432 34.96 32.41 0.29
N ASN A 433 34.83 31.70 -0.84
CA ASN A 433 35.50 30.43 -1.15
C ASN A 433 35.16 29.29 -0.18
N ASN A 434 33.94 29.28 0.40
CA ASN A 434 33.45 28.13 1.15
C ASN A 434 33.16 26.98 0.16
N PRO A 435 33.79 25.79 0.27
CA PRO A 435 33.56 24.69 -0.67
C PRO A 435 32.13 24.14 -0.68
N ASN A 436 31.33 24.41 0.36
CA ASN A 436 29.99 23.84 0.56
C ASN A 436 28.85 24.74 0.08
N TRP A 437 29.14 25.89 -0.55
CA TRP A 437 28.13 26.83 -1.06
C TRP A 437 27.07 26.17 -1.96
N TRP A 438 27.46 25.12 -2.68
CA TRP A 438 26.61 24.42 -3.64
C TRP A 438 25.49 23.62 -2.99
N LYS A 439 25.64 23.18 -1.72
CA LYS A 439 24.60 22.42 -1.01
C LYS A 439 23.33 23.24 -0.79
N ILE A 440 23.48 24.55 -0.57
CA ILE A 440 22.36 25.50 -0.46
C ILE A 440 21.60 25.57 -1.79
N GLN A 441 22.32 25.63 -2.91
CA GLN A 441 21.70 25.66 -4.24
C GLN A 441 21.01 24.34 -4.58
N GLU A 442 21.62 23.22 -4.22
CA GLU A 442 21.02 21.88 -4.36
C GLU A 442 19.71 21.78 -3.57
N ALA A 443 19.71 22.18 -2.30
CA ALA A 443 18.52 22.17 -1.45
C ALA A 443 17.42 23.12 -1.95
N CYS A 444 17.78 24.29 -2.50
CA CYS A 444 16.81 25.18 -3.14
C CYS A 444 16.12 24.51 -4.34
N MET A 445 16.87 23.74 -5.14
CA MET A 445 16.33 22.99 -6.28
C MET A 445 15.42 21.84 -5.84
N ASP A 446 15.80 21.13 -4.79
CA ASP A 446 14.99 20.09 -4.16
C ASP A 446 13.66 20.66 -3.62
N ALA A 447 13.72 21.79 -2.92
CA ALA A 447 12.52 22.45 -2.40
C ALA A 447 11.56 22.91 -3.50
N VAL A 448 12.07 23.49 -4.59
CA VAL A 448 11.25 23.93 -5.73
C VAL A 448 10.59 22.73 -6.42
N HIS A 449 11.26 21.57 -6.44
CA HIS A 449 10.69 20.36 -7.02
C HIS A 449 9.39 19.93 -6.34
N GLY A 450 9.26 20.15 -5.02
CA GLY A 450 8.01 19.89 -4.27
C GLY A 450 6.81 20.75 -4.68
N PHE A 451 7.01 21.81 -5.47
CA PHE A 451 5.96 22.71 -5.97
C PHE A 451 5.82 22.65 -7.50
N ARG A 452 6.38 21.62 -8.15
CA ARG A 452 6.51 21.55 -9.62
C ARG A 452 5.19 21.64 -10.37
N ASP A 453 4.14 20.99 -9.88
CA ASP A 453 2.86 20.88 -10.58
C ASP A 453 2.15 22.24 -10.62
N ILE A 454 2.04 22.91 -9.46
CA ILE A 454 1.49 24.28 -9.35
C ILE A 454 2.31 25.29 -10.15
N ILE A 455 3.64 25.14 -10.19
CA ILE A 455 4.50 26.02 -10.98
C ILE A 455 4.25 25.83 -12.49
N LEU A 456 4.00 24.61 -12.95
CA LEU A 456 3.75 24.26 -14.35
C LEU A 456 2.32 24.61 -14.83
N GLU A 457 1.33 24.55 -13.95
CA GLU A 457 -0.09 24.80 -14.28
C GLU A 457 -0.40 26.27 -14.58
N GLY A 458 0.55 27.19 -14.38
CA GLY A 458 0.49 28.57 -14.89
C GLY A 458 -0.31 29.57 -14.05
N ASP A 459 -1.05 29.11 -13.04
CA ASP A 459 -1.68 29.99 -12.03
C ASP A 459 -0.70 30.50 -10.96
N SER A 460 0.55 30.02 -10.99
CA SER A 460 1.61 30.51 -10.12
C SER A 460 2.17 31.86 -10.60
N LYS A 461 2.38 32.81 -9.67
CA LYS A 461 3.15 34.04 -9.93
C LYS A 461 4.68 33.80 -9.87
N PHE A 462 5.11 32.55 -10.01
CA PHE A 462 6.51 32.16 -9.87
C PHE A 462 7.33 32.67 -11.07
N ASP A 463 8.45 33.35 -10.80
CA ASP A 463 9.39 33.82 -11.84
C ASP A 463 10.27 32.67 -12.33
N LEU A 464 9.65 31.75 -13.08
CA LEU A 464 10.29 30.55 -13.58
C LEU A 464 11.45 30.88 -14.51
N LEU A 465 11.34 31.93 -15.33
CA LEU A 465 12.40 32.30 -16.28
C LEU A 465 13.70 32.68 -15.56
N ASN A 466 13.61 33.55 -14.55
CA ASN A 466 14.79 33.93 -13.77
C ASN A 466 15.36 32.72 -13.01
N TYR A 467 14.49 31.91 -12.41
CA TYR A 467 14.91 30.70 -11.70
C TYR A 467 15.66 29.71 -12.61
N LEU A 468 15.11 29.39 -13.78
CA LEU A 468 15.77 28.50 -14.75
C LEU A 468 17.09 29.08 -15.26
N THR A 469 17.20 30.40 -15.37
CA THR A 469 18.47 31.07 -15.73
C THR A 469 19.53 30.84 -14.66
N ILE A 470 19.16 30.96 -13.37
CA ILE A 470 20.06 30.67 -12.24
C ILE A 470 20.50 29.20 -12.29
N VAL A 471 19.56 28.27 -12.41
CA VAL A 471 19.86 26.82 -12.44
C VAL A 471 20.77 26.46 -13.61
N ARG A 472 20.54 27.01 -14.81
CA ARG A 472 21.42 26.80 -15.97
C ARG A 472 22.85 27.24 -15.74
N ASN A 473 23.05 28.39 -15.07
CA ASN A 473 24.39 28.89 -14.78
C ASN A 473 25.17 27.96 -13.85
N LEU A 474 24.50 27.07 -13.10
CA LEU A 474 25.16 26.08 -12.24
C LEU A 474 25.78 24.93 -13.04
N LEU A 475 25.37 24.69 -14.29
CA LEU A 475 25.89 23.60 -15.13
C LEU A 475 27.39 23.72 -15.46
N VAL A 476 27.97 24.91 -15.28
CA VAL A 476 29.41 25.14 -15.47
C VAL A 476 30.26 24.39 -14.43
N HIS A 477 29.68 24.04 -13.28
CA HIS A 477 30.35 23.44 -12.12
C HIS A 477 30.45 21.91 -12.21
N GLN A 478 30.97 21.42 -13.34
CA GLN A 478 31.11 20.00 -13.68
C GLN A 478 31.96 19.17 -12.68
N GLU A 479 32.68 19.84 -11.78
CA GLU A 479 33.40 19.27 -10.65
C GLU A 479 32.49 18.77 -9.52
N SER A 480 31.25 19.26 -9.41
CA SER A 480 30.29 18.85 -8.37
C SER A 480 29.17 17.99 -8.98
N PRO A 481 29.25 16.65 -8.86
CA PRO A 481 28.30 15.75 -9.52
C PRO A 481 26.87 15.90 -9.00
N HIS A 482 26.68 16.13 -7.70
CA HIS A 482 25.35 16.25 -7.08
C HIS A 482 24.68 17.59 -7.44
N LEU A 483 25.43 18.69 -7.46
CA LEU A 483 24.92 20.00 -7.90
C LEU A 483 24.46 19.94 -9.36
N VAL A 484 25.33 19.46 -10.24
CA VAL A 484 25.06 19.39 -11.68
C VAL A 484 23.95 18.38 -11.96
N GLY A 485 23.97 17.22 -11.30
CA GLY A 485 22.92 16.21 -11.41
C GLY A 485 21.54 16.77 -11.05
N ARG A 486 21.43 17.46 -9.90
CA ARG A 486 20.20 18.14 -9.49
C ARG A 486 19.79 19.23 -10.48
N ALA A 487 20.72 20.08 -10.92
CA ALA A 487 20.44 21.14 -11.88
C ALA A 487 19.91 20.59 -13.21
N LEU A 488 20.53 19.54 -13.73
CA LEU A 488 20.06 18.84 -14.93
C LEU A 488 18.66 18.26 -14.72
N TRP A 489 18.41 17.62 -13.58
CA TRP A 489 17.10 17.07 -13.28
C TRP A 489 16.02 18.17 -13.21
N THR A 490 16.26 19.24 -12.45
CA THR A 490 15.37 20.40 -12.36
C THR A 490 15.08 21.01 -13.73
N LEU A 491 16.08 21.13 -14.61
CA LEU A 491 15.87 21.63 -15.97
C LEU A 491 14.99 20.68 -16.81
N SER A 492 15.16 19.36 -16.66
CA SER A 492 14.27 18.40 -17.34
C SER A 492 12.83 18.48 -16.85
N THR A 493 12.60 18.67 -15.54
CA THR A 493 11.26 18.79 -14.95
C THR A 493 10.44 19.91 -15.58
N TYR A 494 11.06 21.06 -15.82
CA TYR A 494 10.37 22.22 -16.40
C TYR A 494 10.46 22.30 -17.94
N SER A 495 11.00 21.27 -18.62
CA SER A 495 11.30 21.31 -20.06
C SER A 495 10.07 21.35 -20.98
N LYS A 496 8.88 21.09 -20.43
CA LYS A 496 7.57 21.25 -21.09
C LYS A 496 7.19 22.72 -21.27
N SER A 497 7.76 23.62 -20.46
CA SER A 497 7.47 25.06 -20.52
C SER A 497 7.90 25.68 -21.86
N ASP A 498 7.10 26.64 -22.35
CA ASP A 498 7.39 27.42 -23.57
C ASP A 498 8.63 28.32 -23.44
N LEU A 499 9.21 28.44 -22.24
CA LEU A 499 10.44 29.19 -22.00
C LEU A 499 11.68 28.55 -22.66
N TYR A 500 11.62 27.26 -23.02
CA TYR A 500 12.73 26.52 -23.61
C TYR A 500 12.86 26.78 -25.12
N ASN A 501 13.78 27.68 -25.50
CA ASN A 501 14.16 27.86 -26.89
C ASN A 501 15.15 26.76 -27.37
N PRO A 502 15.30 26.54 -28.70
CA PRO A 502 16.17 25.49 -29.23
C PRO A 502 17.64 25.58 -28.80
N GLN A 503 18.18 26.79 -28.61
CA GLN A 503 19.57 27.00 -28.18
C GLN A 503 19.78 26.54 -26.73
N MET A 504 18.86 26.90 -25.83
CA MET A 504 18.86 26.47 -24.43
C MET A 504 18.76 24.95 -24.33
N VAL A 505 17.87 24.33 -25.14
CA VAL A 505 17.75 22.87 -25.20
C VAL A 505 19.06 22.23 -25.68
N ALA A 506 19.68 22.77 -26.73
CA ALA A 506 20.94 22.23 -27.27
C ALA A 506 22.07 22.24 -26.22
N GLU A 507 22.23 23.37 -25.53
CA GLU A 507 23.23 23.52 -24.47
C GLU A 507 23.02 22.51 -23.34
N ILE A 508 21.77 22.37 -22.86
CA ILE A 508 21.45 21.44 -21.78
C ILE A 508 21.71 19.99 -22.22
N LEU A 509 21.26 19.61 -23.42
CA LEU A 509 21.50 18.25 -23.95
C LEU A 509 22.99 17.94 -24.14
N ASP A 510 23.80 18.92 -24.56
CA ASP A 510 25.24 18.75 -24.69
C ASP A 510 25.91 18.52 -23.33
N VAL A 511 25.48 19.24 -22.30
CA VAL A 511 25.94 19.01 -20.93
C VAL A 511 25.47 17.66 -20.41
N THR A 512 24.21 17.29 -20.59
CA THR A 512 23.66 15.99 -20.19
C THR A 512 24.43 14.84 -20.85
N LEU A 513 24.75 14.96 -22.14
CA LEU A 513 25.51 13.95 -22.85
C LEU A 513 26.97 13.86 -22.33
N CYS A 514 27.60 14.99 -22.03
CA CYS A 514 28.92 15.04 -21.40
C CYS A 514 28.92 14.37 -20.01
N SER A 515 27.88 14.61 -19.21
CA SER A 515 27.67 14.02 -17.88
C SER A 515 27.51 12.50 -17.90
N LEU A 516 27.12 11.91 -19.03
CA LEU A 516 26.95 10.47 -19.20
C LEU A 516 28.25 9.72 -19.54
N SER A 517 29.34 10.45 -19.80
CA SER A 517 30.63 9.87 -20.20
C SER A 517 31.21 8.92 -19.14
N PRO A 518 31.94 7.84 -19.54
CA PRO A 518 32.44 6.82 -18.60
C PRO A 518 33.36 7.34 -17.49
N GLU A 519 34.05 8.45 -17.73
CA GLU A 519 34.93 9.16 -16.78
C GLU A 519 34.19 9.92 -15.68
N LYS A 520 32.86 10.06 -15.77
CA LYS A 520 32.03 10.72 -14.76
C LYS A 520 31.57 9.73 -13.67
N THR A 521 31.19 10.25 -12.51
CA THR A 521 30.68 9.42 -11.40
C THR A 521 29.37 8.73 -11.79
N HIS A 522 29.08 7.57 -11.18
CA HIS A 522 27.83 6.84 -11.44
C HIS A 522 26.61 7.72 -11.17
N ILE A 523 26.62 8.49 -10.08
CA ILE A 523 25.54 9.41 -9.69
C ILE A 523 25.23 10.42 -10.78
N LEU A 524 26.26 11.10 -11.31
CA LEU A 524 26.07 12.10 -12.36
C LEU A 524 25.58 11.46 -13.67
N ARG A 525 26.06 10.25 -13.99
CA ARG A 525 25.61 9.48 -15.14
C ARG A 525 24.13 9.08 -14.99
N ILE A 526 23.71 8.61 -13.82
CA ILE A 526 22.31 8.30 -13.50
C ILE A 526 21.43 9.56 -13.60
N SER A 527 21.86 10.68 -13.03
CA SER A 527 21.14 11.95 -13.15
C SER A 527 21.00 12.42 -14.60
N ALA A 528 22.03 12.18 -15.44
CA ALA A 528 21.96 12.46 -16.87
C ALA A 528 20.91 11.59 -17.59
N VAL A 529 20.78 10.32 -17.21
CA VAL A 529 19.72 9.43 -17.73
C VAL A 529 18.33 9.92 -17.29
N ARG A 530 18.14 10.25 -16.01
CA ARG A 530 16.88 10.85 -15.49
C ARG A 530 16.51 12.13 -16.26
N THR A 531 17.51 12.97 -16.51
CA THR A 531 17.34 14.21 -17.26
C THR A 531 16.88 13.96 -18.68
N LEU A 532 17.52 13.02 -19.39
CA LEU A 532 17.10 12.62 -20.73
C LEU A 532 15.66 12.10 -20.74
N HIS A 533 15.34 11.19 -19.82
CA HIS A 533 14.01 10.64 -19.66
C HIS A 533 12.95 11.73 -19.51
N GLY A 534 13.16 12.67 -18.58
CA GLY A 534 12.27 13.82 -18.38
C GLY A 534 12.11 14.70 -19.63
N PHE A 535 13.20 14.98 -20.35
CA PHE A 535 13.15 15.76 -21.60
C PHE A 535 12.34 15.05 -22.69
N LEU A 536 12.48 13.74 -22.84
CA LEU A 536 11.74 13.00 -23.88
C LEU A 536 10.24 12.93 -23.56
N LEU A 537 9.88 12.64 -22.31
CA LEU A 537 8.48 12.63 -21.86
C LEU A 537 7.80 14.00 -22.03
N ALA A 538 8.45 15.06 -21.56
CA ALA A 538 7.92 16.42 -21.66
C ALA A 538 7.72 16.90 -23.11
N ASN A 539 8.39 16.25 -24.09
CA ASN A 539 8.41 16.67 -25.49
C ASN A 539 7.90 15.58 -26.45
N GLU A 540 7.16 14.57 -25.97
CA GLU A 540 6.70 13.43 -26.77
C GLU A 540 5.92 13.88 -28.03
N SER A 541 5.04 14.86 -27.87
CA SER A 541 4.19 15.44 -28.92
C SER A 541 4.81 16.63 -29.66
N THR A 542 6.06 17.00 -29.34
CA THR A 542 6.72 18.17 -29.95
C THR A 542 7.14 17.88 -31.39
N GLU A 543 6.89 18.82 -32.31
CA GLU A 543 7.31 18.75 -33.71
C GLU A 543 8.39 19.81 -34.06
N GLY A 544 8.98 19.69 -35.25
CA GLY A 544 9.90 20.70 -35.80
C GLY A 544 11.33 20.64 -35.25
N GLU A 545 11.98 21.81 -35.15
CA GLU A 545 13.42 21.93 -34.87
C GLU A 545 13.84 21.33 -33.51
N LYS A 546 13.02 21.53 -32.46
CA LYS A 546 13.27 20.97 -31.11
C LYS A 546 13.28 19.44 -31.13
N ARG A 547 12.36 18.82 -31.89
CA ARG A 547 12.33 17.36 -32.09
C ARG A 547 13.55 16.88 -32.86
N THR A 548 13.90 17.53 -33.97
CA THR A 548 15.08 17.17 -34.77
C THR A 548 16.37 17.20 -33.94
N LEU A 549 16.50 18.22 -33.08
CA LEU A 549 17.62 18.35 -32.16
C LEU A 549 17.70 17.17 -31.18
N LEU A 550 16.60 16.83 -30.49
CA LEU A 550 16.53 15.70 -29.56
C LEU A 550 16.89 14.38 -30.25
N VAL A 551 16.27 14.09 -31.41
CA VAL A 551 16.54 12.87 -32.19
C VAL A 551 18.00 12.77 -32.59
N SER A 552 18.63 13.88 -33.00
CA SER A 552 20.04 13.89 -33.41
C SER A 552 21.03 13.48 -32.31
N LYS A 553 20.63 13.59 -31.04
CA LYS A 553 21.47 13.28 -29.87
C LYS A 553 21.22 11.88 -29.30
N LEU A 554 20.09 11.24 -29.63
CA LEU A 554 19.73 9.92 -29.11
C LEU A 554 20.82 8.85 -29.26
N PRO A 555 21.56 8.74 -30.39
CA PRO A 555 22.62 7.73 -30.51
C PRO A 555 23.73 7.90 -29.47
N GLY A 556 24.12 9.14 -29.14
CA GLY A 556 25.14 9.41 -28.13
C GLY A 556 24.67 9.03 -26.73
N PHE A 557 23.42 9.37 -26.40
CA PHE A 557 22.82 8.96 -25.13
C PHE A 557 22.70 7.45 -25.01
N PHE A 558 22.32 6.78 -26.09
CA PHE A 558 22.22 5.33 -26.12
C PHE A 558 23.56 4.66 -25.82
N ASP A 559 24.64 5.07 -26.48
CA ASP A 559 25.96 4.51 -26.21
C ASP A 559 26.42 4.78 -24.77
N GLY A 560 26.09 5.96 -24.20
CA GLY A 560 26.36 6.29 -22.81
C GLY A 560 25.59 5.42 -21.80
N ILE A 561 24.29 5.17 -22.05
CA ILE A 561 23.44 4.26 -21.25
C ILE A 561 23.99 2.84 -21.33
N MET A 562 24.31 2.35 -22.53
CA MET A 562 24.85 0.99 -22.70
C MET A 562 26.19 0.80 -21.98
N ALA A 563 27.00 1.85 -21.85
CA ALA A 563 28.24 1.83 -21.06
C ALA A 563 28.00 1.92 -19.54
N LEU A 564 26.78 2.25 -19.08
CA LEU A 564 26.41 2.32 -17.66
C LEU A 564 25.81 0.99 -17.18
N VAL A 565 25.13 0.25 -18.06
CA VAL A 565 24.49 -1.05 -17.75
C VAL A 565 25.42 -2.02 -17.01
N SER A 566 26.71 -2.06 -17.36
CA SER A 566 27.67 -2.92 -16.69
C SER A 566 28.00 -2.41 -15.29
N GLY A 567 27.51 -3.10 -14.27
CA GLY A 567 27.79 -2.79 -12.85
C GLY A 567 26.55 -2.36 -12.05
N CYS A 568 25.44 -2.05 -12.72
CA CYS A 568 24.17 -1.72 -12.07
C CYS A 568 23.41 -2.97 -11.57
N LYS A 569 22.67 -2.81 -10.47
CA LYS A 569 21.75 -3.81 -9.91
C LYS A 569 20.30 -3.48 -10.34
N ALA A 570 19.31 -3.97 -9.59
CA ALA A 570 17.92 -3.98 -10.01
C ALA A 570 17.33 -2.57 -10.23
N THR A 571 17.40 -1.69 -9.23
CA THR A 571 16.76 -0.36 -9.27
C THR A 571 17.36 0.51 -10.38
N VAL A 572 18.69 0.61 -10.45
CA VAL A 572 19.33 1.40 -11.52
C VAL A 572 19.04 0.78 -12.88
N LEU A 573 19.05 -0.56 -13.04
CA LEU A 573 18.71 -1.19 -14.32
C LEU A 573 17.26 -0.91 -14.74
N ALA A 574 16.31 -0.91 -13.82
CA ALA A 574 14.92 -0.54 -14.09
C ALA A 574 14.83 0.89 -14.65
N LEU A 575 15.46 1.86 -14.00
CA LEU A 575 15.55 3.24 -14.50
C LEU A 575 16.19 3.34 -15.89
N LEU A 576 17.25 2.55 -16.17
CA LEU A 576 17.85 2.51 -17.50
C LEU A 576 16.88 1.94 -18.54
N MET A 577 16.08 0.93 -18.18
CA MET A 577 15.07 0.35 -19.06
C MET A 577 13.95 1.34 -19.36
N GLU A 578 13.45 2.09 -18.36
CA GLU A 578 12.48 3.17 -18.56
C GLU A 578 12.98 4.20 -19.56
N ALA A 579 14.22 4.67 -19.39
CA ALA A 579 14.84 5.60 -20.31
C ALA A 579 14.93 5.02 -21.73
N LEU A 580 15.34 3.76 -21.89
CA LEU A 580 15.38 3.10 -23.20
C LEU A 580 13.99 2.93 -23.82
N THR A 581 12.97 2.63 -23.02
CA THR A 581 11.57 2.52 -23.45
C THR A 581 11.09 3.83 -24.05
N VAL A 582 11.29 4.94 -23.33
CA VAL A 582 10.91 6.27 -23.80
C VAL A 582 11.70 6.66 -25.06
N MET A 583 13.00 6.33 -25.15
CA MET A 583 13.78 6.57 -26.37
C MET A 583 13.23 5.81 -27.59
N VAL A 584 12.82 4.55 -27.41
CA VAL A 584 12.20 3.73 -28.47
C VAL A 584 10.84 4.28 -28.90
N GLN A 585 10.05 4.77 -27.95
CA GLN A 585 8.76 5.42 -28.20
C GLN A 585 8.91 6.81 -28.84
N PHE A 586 10.03 7.49 -28.59
CA PHE A 586 10.27 8.82 -29.12
C PHE A 586 10.53 8.81 -30.63
N ASP A 587 11.41 7.94 -31.15
CA ASP A 587 11.78 7.93 -32.58
C ASP A 587 11.93 6.52 -33.18
N ALA A 588 11.30 6.30 -34.34
CA ALA A 588 11.24 4.99 -34.98
C ALA A 588 12.55 4.59 -35.68
N ASP A 589 13.26 5.53 -36.31
CA ASP A 589 14.51 5.26 -37.00
C ASP A 589 15.63 4.95 -35.99
N PHE A 590 15.67 5.69 -34.88
CA PHE A 590 16.52 5.38 -33.74
C PHE A 590 16.21 3.98 -33.19
N ALA A 591 14.94 3.67 -32.92
CA ALA A 591 14.54 2.37 -32.39
C ALA A 591 15.05 1.23 -33.26
N TYR A 592 14.92 1.34 -34.59
CA TYR A 592 15.43 0.34 -35.52
C TYR A 592 16.95 0.19 -35.45
N ALA A 593 17.69 1.30 -35.41
CA ALA A 593 19.16 1.28 -35.33
C ALA A 593 19.67 0.69 -34.00
N ALA A 594 18.99 0.97 -32.89
CA ALA A 594 19.38 0.52 -31.55
C ALA A 594 18.91 -0.92 -31.23
N ASN A 595 17.92 -1.44 -31.95
CA ASN A 595 17.27 -2.72 -31.68
C ASN A 595 18.25 -3.90 -31.52
N GLY A 596 19.34 -3.92 -32.30
CA GLY A 596 20.35 -4.96 -32.25
C GLY A 596 21.09 -5.09 -30.92
N LYS A 597 21.12 -4.03 -30.10
CA LYS A 597 21.70 -4.02 -28.75
C LYS A 597 20.62 -4.03 -27.67
N ILE A 598 19.48 -3.37 -27.89
CA ILE A 598 18.37 -3.30 -26.91
C ILE A 598 17.74 -4.68 -26.70
N THR A 599 17.43 -5.42 -27.76
CA THR A 599 16.77 -6.73 -27.65
C THR A 599 17.59 -7.72 -26.79
N PRO A 600 18.90 -7.93 -27.03
CA PRO A 600 19.71 -8.79 -26.17
C PRO A 600 19.80 -8.32 -24.71
N LEU A 601 19.82 -7.01 -24.47
CA LEU A 601 19.82 -6.45 -23.12
C LEU A 601 18.52 -6.77 -22.38
N ALA A 602 17.37 -6.55 -23.02
CA ALA A 602 16.07 -6.89 -22.45
C ALA A 602 15.96 -8.39 -22.10
N ILE A 603 16.47 -9.29 -22.96
CA ILE A 603 16.54 -10.73 -22.67
C ILE A 603 17.44 -11.01 -21.47
N ALA A 604 18.61 -10.38 -21.40
CA ALA A 604 19.55 -10.60 -20.31
C ALA A 604 18.97 -10.17 -18.95
N VAL A 605 18.27 -9.03 -18.92
CA VAL A 605 17.61 -8.54 -17.70
C VAL A 605 16.41 -9.40 -17.33
N PHE A 606 15.56 -9.75 -18.30
CA PHE A 606 14.47 -10.72 -18.11
C PHE A 606 14.95 -12.01 -17.44
N LEU A 607 16.01 -12.64 -17.98
CA LEU A 607 16.49 -13.91 -17.44
C LEU A 607 17.14 -13.77 -16.06
N LYS A 608 17.74 -12.61 -15.76
CA LYS A 608 18.42 -12.36 -14.48
C LYS A 608 17.45 -11.97 -13.35
N TYR A 609 16.39 -11.23 -13.67
CA TYR A 609 15.47 -10.62 -12.71
C TYR A 609 14.00 -11.01 -12.95
N ALA A 610 13.74 -12.21 -13.50
CA ALA A 610 12.39 -12.67 -13.82
C ALA A 610 11.43 -12.62 -12.61
N GLU A 611 11.94 -12.88 -11.42
CA GLU A 611 11.19 -12.94 -10.16
C GLU A 611 11.02 -11.57 -9.48
N ASP A 612 11.67 -10.51 -9.99
CA ASP A 612 11.53 -9.14 -9.49
C ASP A 612 10.42 -8.44 -10.30
N PRO A 613 9.22 -8.22 -9.71
CA PRO A 613 8.09 -7.68 -10.45
C PRO A 613 8.35 -6.27 -10.99
N TYR A 614 9.13 -5.47 -10.25
CA TYR A 614 9.44 -4.09 -10.62
C TYR A 614 10.36 -4.03 -11.86
N VAL A 615 11.39 -4.87 -11.90
CA VAL A 615 12.26 -4.96 -13.09
C VAL A 615 11.52 -5.60 -14.26
N LEU A 616 10.67 -6.60 -14.00
CA LEU A 616 9.92 -7.31 -15.04
C LEU A 616 8.94 -6.39 -15.78
N GLU A 617 8.21 -5.53 -15.06
CA GLU A 617 7.29 -4.55 -15.65
C GLU A 617 8.03 -3.64 -16.65
N ASN A 618 9.18 -3.12 -16.24
CA ASN A 618 10.05 -2.30 -17.08
C ASN A 618 10.55 -3.02 -18.34
N VAL A 619 10.88 -4.31 -18.23
CA VAL A 619 11.25 -5.12 -19.39
C VAL A 619 10.04 -5.33 -20.32
N GLN A 620 8.85 -5.59 -19.77
CA GLN A 620 7.63 -5.77 -20.56
C GLN A 620 7.23 -4.48 -21.31
N ASP A 621 7.37 -3.32 -20.68
CA ASP A 621 7.11 -2.03 -21.33
C ASP A 621 8.10 -1.73 -22.46
N LEU A 622 9.38 -2.07 -22.28
CA LEU A 622 10.37 -1.98 -23.36
C LEU A 622 10.01 -2.92 -24.52
N ILE A 623 9.61 -4.16 -24.23
CA ILE A 623 9.18 -5.15 -25.24
C ILE A 623 7.95 -4.63 -25.98
N LYS A 624 6.95 -4.10 -25.27
CA LYS A 624 5.75 -3.49 -25.83
C LYS A 624 6.11 -2.33 -26.77
N ALA A 625 7.00 -1.43 -26.35
CA ALA A 625 7.48 -0.32 -27.18
C ALA A 625 8.16 -0.82 -28.46
N LEU A 626 8.98 -1.87 -28.38
CA LEU A 626 9.61 -2.49 -29.56
C LEU A 626 8.60 -3.18 -30.48
N CYS A 627 7.61 -3.88 -29.94
CA CYS A 627 6.55 -4.53 -30.72
C CYS A 627 5.74 -3.52 -31.55
N GLN A 628 5.46 -2.35 -30.98
CA GLN A 628 4.76 -1.25 -31.68
C GLN A 628 5.58 -0.64 -32.83
N ARG A 629 6.87 -0.97 -32.95
CA ARG A 629 7.73 -0.60 -34.09
C ARG A 629 7.87 -1.75 -35.08
N LYS A 630 7.18 -1.67 -36.23
CA LYS A 630 7.15 -2.73 -37.26
C LYS A 630 8.54 -3.23 -37.68
N GLN A 631 9.52 -2.34 -37.78
CA GLN A 631 10.88 -2.68 -38.20
C GLN A 631 11.69 -3.42 -37.11
N CYS A 632 11.31 -3.29 -35.83
CA CYS A 632 11.98 -3.94 -34.71
C CYS A 632 11.48 -5.36 -34.45
N LEU A 633 10.22 -5.63 -34.84
CA LEU A 633 9.49 -6.85 -34.51
C LEU A 633 10.19 -8.14 -34.94
N VAL A 634 10.79 -8.17 -36.15
CA VAL A 634 11.43 -9.38 -36.69
C VAL A 634 12.58 -9.83 -35.81
N LEU A 635 13.52 -8.92 -35.51
CA LEU A 635 14.69 -9.23 -34.70
C LEU A 635 14.31 -9.55 -33.25
N LEU A 636 13.32 -8.83 -32.71
CA LEU A 636 12.79 -9.10 -31.38
C LEU A 636 12.29 -10.55 -31.28
N GLN A 637 11.42 -10.96 -32.22
CA GLN A 637 10.85 -12.32 -32.24
C GLN A 637 11.92 -13.39 -32.51
N GLU A 638 12.88 -13.15 -33.41
CA GLU A 638 13.99 -14.08 -33.68
C GLU A 638 14.83 -14.38 -32.43
N LYS A 639 14.90 -13.46 -31.47
CA LYS A 639 15.72 -13.60 -30.24
C LYS A 639 14.91 -14.02 -29.02
N PHE A 640 13.74 -13.41 -28.77
CA PHE A 640 12.92 -13.69 -27.60
C PHE A 640 12.20 -15.03 -27.68
N ILE A 641 11.60 -15.35 -28.84
CA ILE A 641 10.76 -16.55 -28.96
C ILE A 641 11.51 -17.85 -28.66
N PRO A 642 12.74 -18.09 -29.15
CA PRO A 642 13.50 -19.27 -28.77
C PRO A 642 13.77 -19.37 -27.26
N THR A 643 14.01 -18.24 -26.61
CA THR A 643 14.26 -18.16 -25.16
C THR A 643 13.01 -18.54 -24.37
N ILE A 644 11.86 -17.95 -24.72
CA ILE A 644 10.56 -18.26 -24.10
C ILE A 644 10.20 -19.72 -24.32
N VAL A 645 10.28 -20.22 -25.56
CA VAL A 645 9.95 -21.63 -25.87
C VAL A 645 10.82 -22.58 -25.05
N SER A 646 12.12 -22.29 -24.89
CA SER A 646 13.01 -23.09 -24.06
C SER A 646 12.58 -23.16 -22.59
N ILE A 647 11.93 -22.12 -22.05
CA ILE A 647 11.40 -22.09 -20.67
C ILE A 647 10.10 -22.92 -20.58
N LEU A 648 9.21 -22.75 -21.57
CA LEU A 648 7.93 -23.47 -21.62
C LEU A 648 8.10 -25.00 -21.82
N GLU A 649 9.19 -25.42 -22.46
CA GLU A 649 9.51 -26.84 -22.69
C GLU A 649 10.21 -27.52 -21.50
N LEU A 650 10.51 -26.81 -20.40
CA LEU A 650 11.08 -27.41 -19.19
C LEU A 650 10.03 -28.32 -18.50
N LEU A 651 10.32 -29.62 -18.42
CA LEU A 651 9.43 -30.65 -17.86
C LEU A 651 9.75 -31.06 -16.41
N GLU A 652 10.72 -30.42 -15.74
CA GLU A 652 11.19 -30.83 -14.41
C GLU A 652 10.54 -30.04 -13.26
N THR A 653 10.13 -30.76 -12.21
CA THR A 653 9.38 -30.31 -11.02
C THR A 653 10.07 -29.29 -10.10
N ASN A 654 11.29 -28.83 -10.43
CA ASN A 654 12.04 -27.87 -9.61
C ASN A 654 12.20 -26.49 -10.27
N ASN A 655 11.65 -26.27 -11.48
CA ASN A 655 11.81 -25.01 -12.25
C ASN A 655 10.48 -24.47 -12.82
N THR A 656 9.33 -24.81 -12.21
CA THR A 656 8.02 -24.23 -12.61
C THR A 656 7.92 -22.74 -12.34
N GLU A 657 8.77 -22.20 -11.46
CA GLU A 657 8.80 -20.81 -10.97
C GLU A 657 9.02 -19.72 -12.04
N LYS A 658 9.03 -20.06 -13.34
CA LYS A 658 9.29 -19.10 -14.45
C LYS A 658 8.39 -19.26 -15.68
N GLN A 659 7.54 -20.30 -15.72
CA GLN A 659 6.72 -20.57 -16.92
C GLN A 659 5.58 -19.57 -17.08
N ASP A 660 4.94 -19.19 -15.98
CA ASP A 660 3.93 -18.12 -15.90
C ASP A 660 4.51 -16.78 -16.36
N ILE A 661 5.68 -16.39 -15.83
CA ILE A 661 6.35 -15.15 -16.20
C ILE A 661 6.74 -15.14 -17.70
N ALA A 662 7.24 -16.27 -18.22
CA ALA A 662 7.55 -16.41 -19.64
C ALA A 662 6.30 -16.32 -20.53
N LEU A 663 5.16 -16.84 -20.07
CA LEU A 663 3.86 -16.71 -20.74
C LEU A 663 3.37 -15.27 -20.74
N ASP A 664 3.60 -14.50 -19.68
CA ASP A 664 3.23 -13.07 -19.62
C ASP A 664 4.07 -12.21 -20.57
N VAL A 665 5.37 -12.48 -20.65
CA VAL A 665 6.24 -11.84 -21.65
C VAL A 665 5.80 -12.21 -23.07
N LEU A 666 5.48 -13.48 -23.33
CA LEU A 666 4.97 -13.92 -24.63
C LEU A 666 3.62 -13.27 -24.95
N ASN A 667 2.74 -13.18 -23.97
CA ASN A 667 1.44 -12.52 -24.08
C ASN A 667 1.62 -11.07 -24.54
N THR A 668 2.55 -10.33 -23.93
CA THR A 668 2.91 -8.97 -24.34
C THR A 668 3.37 -8.91 -25.80
N ILE A 669 4.27 -9.82 -26.22
CA ILE A 669 4.74 -9.87 -27.62
C ILE A 669 3.58 -10.12 -28.59
N VAL A 670 2.72 -11.10 -28.29
CA VAL A 670 1.60 -11.47 -29.16
C VAL A 670 0.59 -10.34 -29.23
N LYS A 671 0.15 -9.81 -28.09
CA LYS A 671 -0.87 -8.75 -27.97
C LYS A 671 -0.55 -7.50 -28.79
N TYR A 672 0.73 -7.12 -28.88
CA TYR A 672 1.19 -5.95 -29.61
C TYR A 672 1.76 -6.26 -31.01
N THR A 673 1.63 -7.49 -31.50
CA THR A 673 2.00 -7.86 -32.87
C THR A 673 0.83 -7.63 -33.84
N GLU A 674 1.07 -6.98 -34.98
CA GLU A 674 0.07 -6.90 -36.04
C GLU A 674 -0.10 -8.24 -36.78
N PRO A 675 -1.33 -8.63 -37.19
CA PRO A 675 -1.53 -9.80 -38.03
C PRO A 675 -0.96 -9.58 -39.45
N PRO A 676 -0.45 -10.63 -40.12
CA PRO A 676 -0.43 -12.04 -39.69
C PRO A 676 0.70 -12.35 -38.69
N LEU A 677 0.44 -13.32 -37.80
CA LEU A 677 1.44 -13.90 -36.91
C LEU A 677 2.57 -14.54 -37.72
N SER A 678 3.81 -14.36 -37.26
CA SER A 678 5.01 -14.93 -37.87
C SER A 678 5.08 -16.45 -37.66
N SER A 679 5.90 -17.13 -38.46
CA SER A 679 6.17 -18.57 -38.29
C SER A 679 6.80 -18.88 -36.93
N ALA A 680 7.62 -17.98 -36.37
CA ALA A 680 8.17 -18.16 -35.03
C ALA A 680 7.07 -18.24 -33.96
N LEU A 681 6.06 -17.37 -34.06
CA LEU A 681 4.92 -17.37 -33.14
C LEU A 681 3.99 -18.57 -33.37
N LEU A 682 3.67 -18.87 -34.63
CA LEU A 682 2.67 -19.89 -34.96
C LEU A 682 3.21 -21.33 -34.90
N ASP A 683 4.43 -21.57 -35.41
CA ASP A 683 4.98 -22.92 -35.55
C ASP A 683 5.82 -23.36 -34.33
N ARG A 684 6.25 -22.42 -33.47
CA ARG A 684 7.05 -22.72 -32.27
C ARG A 684 6.37 -22.29 -30.98
N ALA A 685 6.05 -20.99 -30.82
CA ALA A 685 5.51 -20.49 -29.55
C ALA A 685 4.12 -21.06 -29.24
N PHE A 686 3.19 -21.00 -30.20
CA PHE A 686 1.82 -21.48 -30.01
C PHE A 686 1.74 -22.96 -29.57
N PRO A 687 2.37 -23.94 -30.26
CA PRO A 687 2.41 -25.31 -29.77
C PRO A 687 3.13 -25.48 -28.42
N ALA A 688 4.16 -24.68 -28.10
CA ALA A 688 4.80 -24.72 -26.79
C ALA A 688 3.85 -24.27 -25.66
N VAL A 689 3.04 -23.22 -25.89
CA VAL A 689 1.99 -22.76 -24.96
C VAL A 689 0.96 -23.86 -24.73
N LEU A 690 0.46 -24.48 -25.81
CA LEU A 690 -0.49 -25.59 -25.70
C LEU A 690 0.08 -26.77 -24.91
N ASN A 691 1.33 -27.16 -25.20
CA ASN A 691 1.99 -28.26 -24.51
C ASN A 691 2.21 -27.95 -23.02
N CYS A 692 2.64 -26.73 -22.70
CA CYS A 692 2.83 -26.26 -21.32
C CYS A 692 1.50 -26.32 -20.53
N LEU A 693 0.41 -25.80 -21.11
CA LEU A 693 -0.91 -25.81 -20.47
C LEU A 693 -1.48 -27.21 -20.25
N VAL A 694 -1.21 -28.18 -21.13
CA VAL A 694 -1.72 -29.55 -20.97
C VAL A 694 -1.03 -30.30 -19.84
N HIS A 695 0.22 -29.96 -19.51
CA HIS A 695 1.05 -30.69 -18.56
C HIS A 695 1.25 -29.98 -17.21
N THR A 696 0.82 -28.73 -17.09
CA THR A 696 0.96 -27.97 -15.85
C THR A 696 -0.12 -28.32 -14.83
N ASP A 697 0.26 -28.39 -13.56
CA ASP A 697 -0.64 -28.40 -12.41
C ASP A 697 -0.65 -27.04 -11.67
N ASP A 698 0.17 -26.08 -12.14
CA ASP A 698 0.30 -24.76 -11.53
C ASP A 698 -0.79 -23.79 -12.04
N HIS A 699 -1.54 -23.23 -11.11
CA HIS A 699 -2.59 -22.28 -11.40
C HIS A 699 -2.07 -20.98 -12.03
N ALA A 700 -0.90 -20.47 -11.63
CA ALA A 700 -0.32 -19.25 -12.20
C ALA A 700 -0.03 -19.45 -13.70
N VAL A 701 0.57 -20.58 -14.05
CA VAL A 701 0.85 -20.97 -15.45
C VAL A 701 -0.45 -21.12 -16.26
N MET A 702 -1.50 -21.72 -15.67
CA MET A 702 -2.80 -21.82 -16.32
C MET A 702 -3.43 -20.46 -16.61
N LEU A 703 -3.30 -19.51 -15.67
CA LEU A 703 -3.82 -18.15 -15.82
C LEU A 703 -3.08 -17.38 -16.91
N ALA A 704 -1.74 -17.31 -16.82
CA ALA A 704 -0.89 -16.62 -17.79
C ALA A 704 -1.04 -17.23 -19.19
N GLY A 705 -1.08 -18.57 -19.29
CA GLY A 705 -1.24 -19.26 -20.56
C GLY A 705 -2.64 -19.10 -21.17
N GLY A 706 -3.69 -19.03 -20.34
CA GLY A 706 -5.04 -18.71 -20.79
C GLY A 706 -5.13 -17.32 -21.43
N GLU A 707 -4.51 -16.31 -20.81
CA GLU A 707 -4.45 -14.96 -21.37
C GLU A 707 -3.57 -14.89 -22.63
N CYS A 708 -2.44 -15.60 -22.64
CA CYS A 708 -1.58 -15.72 -23.81
C CYS A 708 -2.35 -16.31 -25.01
N LEU A 709 -3.11 -17.40 -24.80
CA LEU A 709 -3.97 -18.00 -25.83
C LEU A 709 -5.03 -17.03 -26.33
N ARG A 710 -5.64 -16.24 -25.42
CA ARG A 710 -6.62 -15.21 -25.78
C ARG A 710 -6.00 -14.18 -26.73
N SER A 711 -4.78 -13.72 -26.45
CA SER A 711 -4.04 -12.81 -27.33
C SER A 711 -3.77 -13.42 -28.71
N PHE A 712 -3.36 -14.69 -28.81
CA PHE A 712 -3.18 -15.38 -30.10
C PHE A 712 -4.46 -15.38 -30.94
N ILE A 713 -5.60 -15.69 -30.30
CA ILE A 713 -6.91 -15.74 -30.95
C ILE A 713 -7.38 -14.34 -31.36
N ASN A 714 -7.16 -13.34 -30.51
CA ASN A 714 -7.60 -11.97 -30.79
C ASN A 714 -6.85 -11.37 -31.97
N VAL A 715 -5.55 -11.65 -32.10
CA VAL A 715 -4.69 -11.10 -33.16
C VAL A 715 -4.95 -11.77 -34.50
N SER A 716 -4.99 -13.10 -34.58
CA SER A 716 -5.14 -13.80 -35.87
C SER A 716 -5.97 -15.09 -35.79
N PRO A 717 -7.30 -14.99 -35.63
CA PRO A 717 -8.16 -16.16 -35.44
C PRO A 717 -8.16 -17.11 -36.65
N ALA A 718 -8.02 -16.59 -37.88
CA ALA A 718 -7.98 -17.41 -39.09
C ALA A 718 -6.69 -18.25 -39.21
N GLN A 719 -5.53 -17.70 -38.83
CA GLN A 719 -4.28 -18.47 -38.82
C GLN A 719 -4.31 -19.56 -37.76
N ILE A 720 -4.86 -19.25 -36.59
CA ILE A 720 -5.03 -20.22 -35.51
C ILE A 720 -5.98 -21.36 -35.93
N CYS A 721 -7.13 -21.05 -36.54
CA CYS A 721 -8.04 -22.10 -37.04
C CYS A 721 -7.41 -22.98 -38.13
N SER A 722 -6.57 -22.41 -39.00
CA SER A 722 -5.94 -23.15 -40.11
C SER A 722 -4.66 -23.89 -39.72
N TYR A 723 -4.19 -23.73 -38.47
CA TYR A 723 -3.01 -24.41 -37.95
C TYR A 723 -3.13 -25.94 -38.08
N GLN A 724 -2.05 -26.58 -38.54
CA GLN A 724 -1.96 -28.02 -38.81
C GLN A 724 -3.20 -28.60 -39.53
N ASN A 725 -3.52 -28.07 -40.72
CA ASN A 725 -4.65 -28.53 -41.54
C ASN A 725 -6.04 -28.41 -40.88
N GLY A 726 -6.22 -27.49 -39.93
CA GLY A 726 -7.51 -27.26 -39.28
C GLY A 726 -7.61 -27.74 -37.83
N GLU A 727 -6.53 -28.30 -37.26
CA GLU A 727 -6.53 -28.84 -35.89
C GLU A 727 -6.39 -27.77 -34.81
N GLY A 728 -5.91 -26.56 -35.13
CA GLY A 728 -5.68 -25.52 -34.13
C GLY A 728 -6.92 -25.14 -33.32
N GLY A 729 -8.09 -25.11 -33.96
CA GLY A 729 -9.37 -24.92 -33.27
C GLY A 729 -9.65 -26.03 -32.26
N ASN A 730 -9.43 -27.30 -32.65
CA ASN A 730 -9.63 -28.45 -31.76
C ASN A 730 -8.65 -28.43 -30.57
N CYS A 731 -7.38 -28.10 -30.81
CA CYS A 731 -6.37 -28.01 -29.75
C CYS A 731 -6.74 -26.97 -28.68
N ILE A 732 -7.17 -25.77 -29.10
CA ILE A 732 -7.63 -24.72 -28.18
C ILE A 732 -8.84 -25.22 -27.39
N MET A 733 -9.82 -25.80 -28.09
CA MET A 733 -11.02 -26.32 -27.45
C MET A 733 -10.71 -27.40 -26.42
N GLN A 734 -9.75 -28.29 -26.70
CA GLN A 734 -9.30 -29.31 -25.78
C GLN A 734 -8.62 -28.70 -24.55
N VAL A 735 -7.70 -27.75 -24.72
CA VAL A 735 -7.01 -27.09 -23.60
C VAL A 735 -7.98 -26.32 -22.74
N VAL A 736 -8.84 -25.50 -23.33
CA VAL A 736 -9.81 -24.68 -22.60
C VAL A 736 -10.81 -25.56 -21.85
N ALA A 737 -11.38 -26.58 -22.48
CA ALA A 737 -12.39 -27.43 -21.85
C ALA A 737 -11.80 -28.44 -20.85
N ALA A 738 -10.66 -29.07 -21.17
CA ALA A 738 -10.10 -30.16 -20.37
C ALA A 738 -9.13 -29.70 -19.27
N VAL A 739 -8.55 -28.49 -19.40
CA VAL A 739 -7.62 -27.93 -18.42
C VAL A 739 -8.26 -26.75 -17.70
N LEU A 740 -8.57 -25.67 -18.42
CA LEU A 740 -8.93 -24.40 -17.79
C LEU A 740 -10.35 -24.39 -17.18
N LEU A 741 -11.31 -25.05 -17.83
CA LEU A 741 -12.69 -25.22 -17.35
C LEU A 741 -12.92 -26.55 -16.65
N ASN A 742 -11.86 -27.29 -16.30
CA ASN A 742 -12.01 -28.57 -15.62
C ASN A 742 -12.62 -28.36 -14.21
N PRO A 743 -13.79 -28.95 -13.90
CA PRO A 743 -14.45 -28.79 -12.60
C PRO A 743 -13.68 -29.41 -11.43
N MET A 744 -12.71 -30.30 -11.71
CA MET A 744 -11.86 -30.91 -10.69
C MET A 744 -10.69 -30.01 -10.25
N ASN A 745 -10.33 -29.02 -11.08
CA ASN A 745 -9.28 -28.06 -10.76
C ASN A 745 -9.82 -26.98 -9.82
N SER A 746 -8.93 -26.37 -9.03
CA SER A 746 -9.24 -25.23 -8.14
C SER A 746 -10.10 -24.17 -8.85
N GLU A 747 -11.01 -23.51 -8.13
CA GLU A 747 -11.77 -22.38 -8.67
C GLU A 747 -10.87 -21.27 -9.21
N MET A 748 -9.65 -21.15 -8.64
CA MET A 748 -8.67 -20.13 -9.01
C MET A 748 -8.15 -20.30 -10.45
N THR A 749 -8.24 -21.49 -11.03
CA THR A 749 -7.95 -21.71 -12.47
C THR A 749 -8.88 -20.92 -13.39
N ALA A 750 -10.08 -20.61 -12.92
CA ALA A 750 -11.08 -19.81 -13.62
C ALA A 750 -11.19 -18.37 -13.06
N ALA A 751 -10.35 -17.99 -12.09
CA ALA A 751 -10.37 -16.66 -11.46
C ALA A 751 -9.70 -15.58 -12.32
N GLY A 752 -8.87 -15.96 -13.30
CA GLY A 752 -8.38 -15.04 -14.31
C GLY A 752 -9.38 -14.79 -15.43
N GLN A 753 -8.86 -14.33 -16.57
CA GLN A 753 -9.64 -13.87 -17.73
C GLN A 753 -10.24 -15.01 -18.57
N ILE A 754 -10.58 -16.15 -17.96
CA ILE A 754 -11.13 -17.30 -18.69
C ILE A 754 -12.47 -16.98 -19.37
N GLY A 755 -13.32 -16.18 -18.71
CA GLY A 755 -14.58 -15.73 -19.28
C GLY A 755 -14.35 -14.89 -20.53
N ARG A 756 -13.39 -13.98 -20.45
CA ARG A 756 -12.90 -13.14 -21.54
C ARG A 756 -12.31 -13.99 -22.69
N LEU A 757 -11.53 -15.04 -22.40
CA LEU A 757 -11.04 -15.99 -23.40
C LEU A 757 -12.18 -16.69 -24.13
N VAL A 758 -13.18 -17.21 -23.40
CA VAL A 758 -14.34 -17.88 -24.00
C VAL A 758 -15.15 -16.91 -24.88
N ILE A 759 -15.35 -15.67 -24.42
CA ILE A 759 -16.01 -14.62 -25.21
C ILE A 759 -15.22 -14.35 -26.50
N THR A 760 -13.89 -14.24 -26.43
CA THR A 760 -13.04 -14.05 -27.61
C THR A 760 -13.14 -15.23 -28.58
N ILE A 761 -13.13 -16.48 -28.09
CA ILE A 761 -13.31 -17.68 -28.92
C ILE A 761 -14.66 -17.64 -29.65
N ILE A 762 -15.75 -17.36 -28.94
CA ILE A 762 -17.10 -17.35 -29.50
C ILE A 762 -17.23 -16.25 -30.56
N THR A 763 -16.77 -15.04 -30.24
CA THR A 763 -16.93 -13.86 -31.11
C THR A 763 -16.02 -13.89 -32.34
N LYS A 764 -14.76 -14.35 -32.20
CA LYS A 764 -13.77 -14.34 -33.29
C LYS A 764 -13.68 -15.66 -34.06
N MET A 765 -13.97 -16.80 -33.43
CA MET A 765 -13.83 -18.14 -34.04
C MET A 765 -15.14 -18.93 -34.14
N GLY A 766 -16.24 -18.49 -33.51
CA GLY A 766 -17.45 -19.32 -33.33
C GLY A 766 -18.01 -19.93 -34.62
N THR A 767 -18.06 -19.16 -35.71
CA THR A 767 -18.55 -19.65 -37.02
C THR A 767 -17.62 -20.71 -37.65
N MET A 768 -16.34 -20.72 -37.28
CA MET A 768 -15.33 -21.67 -37.75
C MET A 768 -15.28 -22.96 -36.90
N LEU A 769 -15.78 -22.91 -35.66
CA LEU A 769 -15.70 -24.02 -34.70
C LEU A 769 -16.90 -24.97 -34.70
N GLY A 770 -18.05 -24.55 -35.25
CA GLY A 770 -19.24 -25.40 -35.41
C GLY A 770 -19.72 -26.02 -34.08
N PRO A 771 -19.91 -27.36 -33.97
CA PRO A 771 -20.50 -28.02 -32.80
C PRO A 771 -19.62 -27.94 -31.53
N ASN A 772 -18.35 -27.54 -31.65
CA ASN A 772 -17.44 -27.43 -30.51
C ASN A 772 -17.86 -26.30 -29.53
N VAL A 773 -18.63 -25.31 -29.97
CA VAL A 773 -19.14 -24.23 -29.11
C VAL A 773 -20.07 -24.79 -28.03
N ASP A 774 -20.93 -25.76 -28.36
CA ASP A 774 -21.82 -26.41 -27.40
C ASP A 774 -21.04 -27.17 -26.32
N MET A 775 -19.91 -27.79 -26.69
CA MET A 775 -19.02 -28.45 -25.73
C MET A 775 -18.38 -27.44 -24.78
N LEU A 776 -17.99 -26.27 -25.29
CA LEU A 776 -17.45 -25.18 -24.48
C LEU A 776 -18.44 -24.72 -23.41
N LEU A 777 -19.67 -24.43 -23.83
CA LEU A 777 -20.71 -23.94 -22.92
C LEU A 777 -21.12 -24.99 -21.88
N LYS A 778 -21.10 -26.28 -22.24
CA LYS A 778 -21.29 -27.37 -21.27
C LYS A 778 -20.15 -27.41 -20.24
N ALA A 779 -18.90 -27.19 -20.66
CA ALA A 779 -17.77 -27.09 -19.74
C ALA A 779 -17.90 -25.88 -18.78
N VAL A 780 -18.35 -24.72 -19.29
CA VAL A 780 -18.65 -23.54 -18.46
C VAL A 780 -19.71 -23.85 -17.40
N ILE A 781 -20.83 -24.47 -17.80
CA ILE A 781 -21.89 -24.87 -16.86
C ILE A 781 -21.35 -25.86 -15.82
N SER A 782 -20.53 -26.83 -16.24
CA SER A 782 -19.92 -27.81 -15.35
C SER A 782 -18.98 -27.15 -14.33
N LYS A 783 -18.16 -26.17 -14.75
CA LYS A 783 -17.25 -25.44 -13.87
C LYS A 783 -18.01 -24.59 -12.85
N MET A 784 -19.16 -24.02 -13.23
CA MET A 784 -20.01 -23.21 -12.34
C MET A 784 -20.63 -23.98 -11.16
N GLN A 785 -20.70 -25.32 -11.19
CA GLN A 785 -21.50 -26.11 -10.23
C GLN A 785 -21.04 -25.99 -8.78
N ASN A 786 -19.74 -25.84 -8.54
CA ASN A 786 -19.15 -25.84 -7.21
C ASN A 786 -18.35 -24.56 -6.93
N LEU A 787 -18.77 -23.41 -7.48
CA LEU A 787 -18.07 -22.14 -7.27
C LEU A 787 -18.60 -21.37 -6.07
N GLU A 788 -17.68 -20.91 -5.23
CA GLU A 788 -17.93 -19.96 -4.15
C GLU A 788 -17.36 -18.56 -4.47
N CYS A 789 -16.27 -18.49 -5.24
CA CYS A 789 -15.61 -17.23 -5.56
C CYS A 789 -16.47 -16.35 -6.49
N LEU A 790 -16.88 -15.18 -5.98
CA LEU A 790 -17.72 -14.22 -6.71
C LEU A 790 -17.11 -13.78 -8.05
N LYS A 791 -15.79 -13.51 -8.08
CA LYS A 791 -15.07 -13.09 -9.29
C LYS A 791 -15.17 -14.16 -10.40
N VAL A 792 -14.98 -15.43 -10.05
CA VAL A 792 -15.07 -16.54 -11.00
C VAL A 792 -16.50 -16.66 -11.53
N ILE A 793 -17.49 -16.61 -10.64
CA ILE A 793 -18.91 -16.70 -11.03
C ILE A 793 -19.29 -15.56 -11.97
N MET A 794 -18.89 -14.33 -11.64
CA MET A 794 -19.10 -13.16 -12.49
C MET A 794 -18.50 -13.35 -13.88
N ASN A 795 -17.25 -13.79 -13.97
CA ASN A 795 -16.56 -14.03 -15.24
C ASN A 795 -17.25 -15.09 -16.11
N LEU A 796 -17.79 -16.16 -15.51
CA LEU A 796 -18.52 -17.20 -16.24
C LEU A 796 -19.94 -16.76 -16.63
N VAL A 797 -20.61 -16.00 -15.77
CA VAL A 797 -21.92 -15.39 -16.05
C VAL A 797 -21.81 -14.40 -17.21
N LEU A 798 -20.71 -13.63 -17.27
CA LEU A 798 -20.45 -12.65 -18.32
C LEU A 798 -20.47 -13.28 -19.73
N ILE A 799 -20.07 -14.54 -19.87
CA ILE A 799 -20.14 -15.31 -21.13
C ILE A 799 -21.60 -15.41 -21.59
N PHE A 800 -22.51 -15.81 -20.69
CA PHE A 800 -23.93 -15.92 -21.01
C PHE A 800 -24.58 -14.55 -21.23
N ALA A 801 -24.17 -13.52 -20.50
CA ALA A 801 -24.63 -12.15 -20.71
C ALA A 801 -24.33 -11.66 -22.14
N HIS A 802 -23.09 -11.83 -22.62
CA HIS A 802 -22.70 -11.54 -24.00
C HIS A 802 -23.54 -12.31 -25.02
N LEU A 803 -23.70 -13.61 -24.77
CA LEU A 803 -24.46 -14.49 -25.64
C LEU A 803 -25.94 -14.11 -25.74
N PHE A 804 -26.59 -13.66 -24.66
CA PHE A 804 -27.96 -13.15 -24.72
C PHE A 804 -28.06 -11.83 -25.51
N LEU A 805 -27.03 -10.98 -25.45
CA LEU A 805 -26.99 -9.74 -26.23
C LEU A 805 -26.82 -10.02 -27.74
N THR A 806 -26.06 -11.04 -28.12
CA THR A 806 -25.71 -11.31 -29.52
C THR A 806 -26.56 -12.42 -30.18
N GLN A 807 -26.89 -13.50 -29.46
CA GLN A 807 -27.52 -14.73 -29.99
C GLN A 807 -28.63 -15.30 -29.08
N MET A 808 -29.55 -14.43 -28.62
CA MET A 808 -30.63 -14.77 -27.67
C MET A 808 -31.34 -16.11 -27.95
N ASP A 809 -31.91 -16.31 -29.14
CA ASP A 809 -32.71 -17.50 -29.45
C ASP A 809 -31.89 -18.81 -29.40
N ALA A 810 -30.66 -18.78 -29.91
CA ALA A 810 -29.77 -19.93 -29.90
C ALA A 810 -29.42 -20.36 -28.47
N VAL A 811 -29.13 -19.38 -27.62
CA VAL A 811 -28.73 -19.59 -26.21
C VAL A 811 -29.92 -20.08 -25.38
N LEU A 812 -31.12 -19.53 -25.61
CA LEU A 812 -32.36 -20.01 -24.99
C LEU A 812 -32.64 -21.48 -25.37
N ASN A 813 -32.47 -21.83 -26.65
CA ASN A 813 -32.61 -23.22 -27.10
C ASN A 813 -31.58 -24.13 -26.44
N PHE A 814 -30.31 -23.74 -26.44
CA PHE A 814 -29.22 -24.49 -25.82
C PHE A 814 -29.47 -24.73 -24.31
N LEU A 815 -29.69 -23.67 -23.53
CA LEU A 815 -29.87 -23.76 -22.08
C LEU A 815 -31.15 -24.49 -21.66
N SER A 816 -32.14 -24.59 -22.56
CA SER A 816 -33.36 -25.38 -22.32
C SER A 816 -33.21 -26.88 -22.61
N THR A 817 -32.21 -27.26 -23.41
CA THR A 817 -31.98 -28.66 -23.82
C THR A 817 -30.89 -29.36 -23.00
N VAL A 818 -30.00 -28.58 -22.37
CA VAL A 818 -28.95 -29.10 -21.49
C VAL A 818 -29.47 -29.18 -20.05
N PRO A 819 -29.32 -30.34 -19.36
CA PRO A 819 -29.66 -30.43 -17.94
C PRO A 819 -28.62 -29.71 -17.07
N GLY A 820 -29.10 -29.00 -16.06
CA GLY A 820 -28.32 -28.46 -14.95
C GLY A 820 -27.92 -29.54 -13.94
N PRO A 821 -27.13 -29.18 -12.91
CA PRO A 821 -26.56 -30.14 -11.95
C PRO A 821 -27.59 -31.00 -11.22
N ASN A 822 -28.77 -30.47 -10.90
CA ASN A 822 -29.80 -31.21 -10.15
C ASN A 822 -30.96 -31.71 -11.04
N GLY A 823 -30.79 -31.69 -12.36
CA GLY A 823 -31.78 -32.17 -13.33
C GLY A 823 -32.80 -31.13 -13.80
N GLU A 824 -32.78 -29.91 -13.27
CA GLU A 824 -33.46 -28.75 -13.85
C GLU A 824 -32.86 -28.34 -15.21
N PRO A 825 -33.55 -27.58 -16.07
CA PRO A 825 -32.91 -26.99 -17.25
C PRO A 825 -31.73 -26.10 -16.84
N ALA A 826 -30.63 -26.12 -17.61
CA ALA A 826 -29.44 -25.30 -17.32
C ALA A 826 -29.77 -23.80 -17.23
N MET A 827 -30.82 -23.34 -17.91
CA MET A 827 -31.35 -21.98 -17.80
C MET A 827 -31.69 -21.57 -16.36
N GLN A 828 -32.32 -22.46 -15.59
CA GLN A 828 -32.66 -22.23 -14.17
C GLN A 828 -31.39 -22.09 -13.32
N PHE A 829 -30.39 -22.93 -13.57
CA PHE A 829 -29.11 -22.93 -12.87
C PHE A 829 -28.29 -21.66 -13.14
N VAL A 830 -28.16 -21.24 -14.40
CA VAL A 830 -27.43 -20.02 -14.79
C VAL A 830 -28.09 -18.78 -14.19
N LEU A 831 -29.41 -18.62 -14.34
CA LEU A 831 -30.12 -17.44 -13.81
C LEU A 831 -30.13 -17.41 -12.27
N SER A 832 -30.23 -18.56 -11.60
CA SER A 832 -30.17 -18.60 -10.13
C SER A 832 -28.80 -18.17 -9.60
N ASN A 833 -27.72 -18.54 -10.29
CA ASN A 833 -26.37 -18.10 -9.92
C ASN A 833 -26.10 -16.64 -10.25
N TRP A 834 -26.66 -16.14 -11.34
CA TRP A 834 -26.53 -14.75 -11.75
C TRP A 834 -27.34 -13.80 -10.86
N LEU A 835 -28.65 -14.02 -10.73
CA LEU A 835 -29.56 -13.10 -10.03
C LEU A 835 -29.31 -13.01 -8.52
N SER A 836 -28.68 -14.01 -7.93
CA SER A 836 -28.28 -14.00 -6.51
C SER A 836 -27.08 -13.09 -6.23
N ARG A 837 -26.29 -12.75 -7.26
CA ARG A 837 -24.98 -12.10 -7.11
C ARG A 837 -24.82 -10.83 -7.95
N GLN A 838 -25.77 -10.50 -8.84
CA GLN A 838 -25.68 -9.32 -9.71
C GLN A 838 -25.32 -8.04 -8.94
N ASN A 839 -25.99 -7.78 -7.81
CA ASN A 839 -25.76 -6.57 -7.02
C ASN A 839 -24.36 -6.53 -6.37
N SER A 840 -23.62 -7.64 -6.36
CA SER A 840 -22.26 -7.76 -5.84
C SER A 840 -21.20 -7.77 -6.95
N PHE A 841 -21.61 -7.82 -8.23
CA PHE A 841 -20.66 -7.72 -9.34
C PHE A 841 -19.96 -6.36 -9.32
N PHE A 842 -18.69 -6.36 -9.74
CA PHE A 842 -17.81 -5.20 -9.78
C PHE A 842 -17.15 -5.11 -11.16
N GLY A 843 -16.59 -3.95 -11.47
CA GLY A 843 -16.11 -3.62 -12.82
C GLY A 843 -17.17 -2.91 -13.65
N MET A 844 -16.80 -1.77 -14.25
CA MET A 844 -17.75 -0.93 -14.99
C MET A 844 -18.26 -1.64 -16.25
N TYR A 845 -17.38 -2.38 -16.93
CA TYR A 845 -17.71 -3.14 -18.11
C TYR A 845 -18.65 -4.31 -17.79
N GLU A 846 -18.27 -5.15 -16.82
CA GLU A 846 -18.99 -6.35 -16.42
C GLU A 846 -20.41 -6.02 -15.97
N ARG A 847 -20.59 -4.96 -15.17
CA ARG A 847 -21.92 -4.50 -14.73
C ARG A 847 -22.78 -3.96 -15.86
N LYS A 848 -22.22 -3.16 -16.77
CA LYS A 848 -22.96 -2.63 -17.94
C LYS A 848 -23.47 -3.78 -18.81
N VAL A 849 -22.59 -4.72 -19.17
CA VAL A 849 -22.96 -5.85 -20.05
C VAL A 849 -24.00 -6.75 -19.39
N THR A 850 -23.80 -7.11 -18.12
CA THR A 850 -24.76 -7.95 -17.40
C THR A 850 -26.11 -7.25 -17.23
N THR A 851 -26.13 -5.95 -16.90
CA THR A 851 -27.37 -5.17 -16.79
C THR A 851 -28.13 -5.08 -18.12
N MET A 852 -27.43 -4.78 -19.22
CA MET A 852 -28.04 -4.76 -20.56
C MET A 852 -28.65 -6.12 -20.93
N ALA A 853 -27.94 -7.21 -20.64
CA ALA A 853 -28.43 -8.55 -20.92
C ALA A 853 -29.69 -8.88 -20.10
N LEU A 854 -29.74 -8.46 -18.83
CA LEU A 854 -30.91 -8.59 -17.98
C LEU A 854 -32.11 -7.76 -18.48
N CYS A 855 -31.89 -6.52 -18.96
CA CYS A 855 -32.94 -5.74 -19.62
C CYS A 855 -33.51 -6.48 -20.83
N LYS A 856 -32.65 -6.95 -21.74
CA LYS A 856 -33.06 -7.65 -22.95
C LYS A 856 -33.82 -8.96 -22.64
N LEU A 857 -33.35 -9.73 -21.66
CA LEU A 857 -34.04 -10.93 -21.17
C LEU A 857 -35.43 -10.60 -20.60
N PHE A 858 -35.52 -9.51 -19.84
CA PHE A 858 -36.79 -9.05 -19.27
C PHE A 858 -37.79 -8.64 -20.35
N GLU A 859 -37.38 -7.80 -21.32
CA GLU A 859 -38.24 -7.40 -22.45
C GLU A 859 -38.75 -8.60 -23.22
N TYR A 860 -37.85 -9.51 -23.57
CA TYR A 860 -38.19 -10.71 -24.31
C TYR A 860 -39.21 -11.56 -23.53
N GLY A 861 -38.96 -11.81 -22.23
CA GLY A 861 -39.85 -12.61 -21.38
C GLY A 861 -41.25 -12.01 -21.23
N VAL A 862 -41.35 -10.69 -21.04
CA VAL A 862 -42.64 -10.01 -20.91
C VAL A 862 -43.39 -9.95 -22.24
N ALA A 863 -42.71 -9.64 -23.34
CA ALA A 863 -43.35 -9.46 -24.64
C ALA A 863 -43.78 -10.79 -25.28
N THR A 864 -42.98 -11.84 -25.15
CA THR A 864 -43.23 -13.13 -25.81
C THR A 864 -43.96 -14.15 -24.94
N GLN A 865 -43.94 -13.96 -23.61
CA GLN A 865 -44.45 -14.93 -22.63
C GLN A 865 -43.85 -16.34 -22.82
N ASP A 866 -42.57 -16.40 -23.21
CA ASP A 866 -41.85 -17.66 -23.46
C ASP A 866 -41.75 -18.50 -22.18
N ASN A 867 -42.39 -19.69 -22.21
CA ASN A 867 -42.42 -20.63 -21.10
C ASN A 867 -41.04 -21.04 -20.59
N ARG A 868 -40.00 -20.99 -21.44
CA ARG A 868 -38.62 -21.31 -21.04
C ARG A 868 -38.06 -20.33 -20.03
N LEU A 869 -38.59 -19.11 -19.98
CA LEU A 869 -38.17 -18.03 -19.08
C LEU A 869 -39.20 -17.73 -17.98
N THR A 870 -40.50 -17.74 -18.32
CA THR A 870 -41.58 -17.44 -17.35
C THR A 870 -41.80 -18.55 -16.31
N SER A 871 -41.39 -19.79 -16.60
CA SER A 871 -41.48 -20.91 -15.65
C SER A 871 -40.36 -20.95 -14.60
N ILE A 872 -39.32 -20.11 -14.76
CA ILE A 872 -38.16 -20.08 -13.87
C ILE A 872 -38.51 -19.36 -12.57
N THR A 873 -38.12 -19.95 -11.44
CA THR A 873 -38.39 -19.40 -10.10
C THR A 873 -37.08 -19.12 -9.35
N TYR A 874 -37.11 -18.17 -8.42
CA TYR A 874 -35.95 -17.75 -7.65
C TYR A 874 -36.30 -17.72 -6.15
N LYS A 875 -35.41 -18.19 -5.29
CA LYS A 875 -35.58 -18.15 -3.83
C LYS A 875 -34.87 -16.93 -3.26
N GLU A 876 -35.64 -15.97 -2.75
CA GLU A 876 -35.16 -14.73 -2.17
C GLU A 876 -35.22 -14.78 -0.64
N LEU A 877 -34.18 -14.28 0.03
CA LEU A 877 -34.18 -14.10 1.48
C LEU A 877 -34.92 -12.80 1.79
N VAL A 878 -35.94 -12.86 2.64
CA VAL A 878 -36.72 -11.71 3.10
C VAL A 878 -36.17 -11.24 4.43
N GLU A 879 -35.77 -9.97 4.49
CA GLU A 879 -35.34 -9.34 5.73
C GLU A 879 -36.56 -8.97 6.60
N ASP A 880 -36.49 -9.27 7.90
CA ASP A 880 -37.51 -8.82 8.85
C ASP A 880 -37.24 -7.34 9.21
N PRO A 881 -38.11 -6.38 8.89
CA PRO A 881 -37.82 -4.95 9.11
C PRO A 881 -37.85 -4.54 10.59
N SER A 882 -38.18 -5.45 11.52
CA SER A 882 -38.46 -5.13 12.92
C SER A 882 -37.23 -4.96 13.83
N ASP A 883 -36.01 -5.22 13.37
CA ASP A 883 -34.80 -5.12 14.21
C ASP A 883 -33.70 -4.28 13.53
N ALA A 884 -33.58 -3.03 13.98
CA ALA A 884 -32.58 -2.03 13.56
C ALA A 884 -31.21 -2.22 14.23
N ARG A 885 -31.02 -3.26 15.04
CA ARG A 885 -29.74 -3.58 15.69
C ARG A 885 -28.76 -4.20 14.69
N ARG A 886 -27.46 -4.00 14.94
CA ARG A 886 -26.37 -4.62 14.19
C ARG A 886 -26.57 -6.14 14.16
N ARG A 887 -26.83 -6.70 12.98
CA ARG A 887 -27.09 -8.13 12.80
C ARG A 887 -25.77 -8.90 12.73
N THR A 888 -25.47 -9.65 13.78
CA THR A 888 -24.39 -10.65 13.76
C THR A 888 -24.85 -11.91 13.02
N ARG A 889 -23.89 -12.75 12.59
CA ARG A 889 -24.19 -14.04 11.93
C ARG A 889 -25.12 -14.93 12.79
N SER A 890 -24.98 -14.89 14.12
CA SER A 890 -25.81 -15.65 15.06
C SER A 890 -27.26 -15.17 15.10
N VAL A 891 -27.49 -13.85 15.05
CA VAL A 891 -28.83 -13.26 15.01
C VAL A 891 -29.48 -13.47 13.65
N ALA A 892 -28.70 -13.35 12.56
CA ALA A 892 -29.19 -13.57 11.20
C ALA A 892 -29.66 -15.02 10.99
N ALA A 893 -28.89 -16.01 11.46
CA ALA A 893 -29.22 -17.44 11.30
C ALA A 893 -30.57 -17.82 11.94
N ALA A 894 -30.96 -17.16 13.04
CA ALA A 894 -32.21 -17.44 13.74
C ALA A 894 -33.47 -16.91 13.02
N ASN A 895 -33.33 -15.92 12.12
CA ASN A 895 -34.44 -15.13 11.57
C ASN A 895 -34.55 -15.17 10.03
N GLN A 896 -33.91 -16.13 9.36
CA GLN A 896 -33.97 -16.23 7.90
C GLN A 896 -35.34 -16.73 7.40
N LYS A 897 -36.02 -15.92 6.60
CA LYS A 897 -37.26 -16.30 5.88
C LYS A 897 -36.99 -16.29 4.39
N TRP A 898 -37.29 -17.39 3.70
CA TRP A 898 -37.10 -17.49 2.24
C TRP A 898 -38.46 -17.50 1.53
N THR A 899 -38.58 -16.70 0.47
CA THR A 899 -39.76 -16.65 -0.41
C THR A 899 -39.37 -17.09 -1.82
N THR A 900 -40.30 -17.70 -2.55
CA THR A 900 -40.08 -18.08 -3.95
C THR A 900 -40.83 -17.11 -4.85
N ILE A 901 -40.13 -16.48 -5.80
CA ILE A 901 -40.69 -15.49 -6.73
C ILE A 901 -40.34 -15.87 -8.19
N PRO A 902 -41.08 -15.42 -9.20
CA PRO A 902 -40.69 -15.61 -10.59
C PRO A 902 -39.35 -14.93 -10.93
N ALA A 903 -38.55 -15.55 -11.80
CA ALA A 903 -37.24 -15.00 -12.18
C ALA A 903 -37.34 -13.60 -12.82
N LEU A 904 -38.36 -13.36 -13.65
CA LEU A 904 -38.61 -12.03 -14.23
C LEU A 904 -38.85 -10.96 -13.15
N VAL A 905 -39.53 -11.31 -12.04
CA VAL A 905 -39.73 -10.41 -10.90
C VAL A 905 -38.41 -10.10 -10.23
N LYS A 906 -37.55 -11.11 -10.03
CA LYS A 906 -36.21 -10.89 -9.46
C LYS A 906 -35.33 -10.02 -10.38
N ILE A 907 -35.39 -10.25 -11.70
CA ILE A 907 -34.70 -9.40 -12.69
C ILE A 907 -35.13 -7.94 -12.54
N PHE A 908 -36.44 -7.69 -12.45
CA PHE A 908 -36.96 -6.33 -12.26
C PHE A 908 -36.40 -5.65 -11.00
N LYS A 909 -36.40 -6.36 -9.86
CA LYS A 909 -35.82 -5.85 -8.60
C LYS A 909 -34.33 -5.53 -8.73
N VAL A 910 -33.58 -6.42 -9.38
CA VAL A 910 -32.14 -6.24 -9.62
C VAL A 910 -31.88 -5.03 -10.51
N LEU A 911 -32.64 -4.85 -11.61
CA LEU A 911 -32.51 -3.69 -12.49
C LEU A 911 -32.79 -2.36 -11.76
N MET A 912 -33.71 -2.34 -10.79
CA MET A 912 -33.92 -1.16 -9.95
C MET A 912 -32.71 -0.87 -9.03
N SER A 913 -32.10 -1.92 -8.49
CA SER A 913 -30.88 -1.80 -7.68
C SER A 913 -29.69 -1.31 -8.51
N GLU A 914 -29.51 -1.83 -9.74
CA GLU A 914 -28.46 -1.38 -10.66
C GLU A 914 -28.66 0.09 -11.06
N TYR A 915 -29.90 0.53 -11.29
CA TYR A 915 -30.20 1.94 -11.55
C TYR A 915 -29.76 2.84 -10.39
N GLN A 916 -30.08 2.45 -9.16
CA GLN A 916 -29.64 3.20 -7.98
C GLN A 916 -28.12 3.27 -7.91
N HIS A 917 -27.43 2.16 -8.13
CA HIS A 917 -25.98 2.13 -8.12
C HIS A 917 -25.37 3.05 -9.20
N PHE A 918 -25.84 2.99 -10.44
CA PHE A 918 -25.33 3.87 -11.50
C PHE A 918 -25.64 5.35 -11.25
N GLN A 919 -26.74 5.67 -10.55
CA GLN A 919 -27.03 7.05 -10.14
C GLN A 919 -26.08 7.53 -9.03
N GLU A 920 -25.84 6.69 -8.02
CA GLU A 920 -24.93 7.00 -6.91
C GLU A 920 -23.49 7.18 -7.40
N SER A 921 -23.05 6.36 -8.36
CA SER A 921 -21.72 6.50 -8.98
C SER A 921 -21.49 7.81 -9.74
N LYS A 922 -22.55 8.53 -10.14
CA LYS A 922 -22.44 9.84 -10.78
C LYS A 922 -22.37 10.99 -9.79
N THR A 923 -22.89 10.79 -8.58
CA THR A 923 -22.79 11.76 -7.48
C THR A 923 -21.45 11.69 -6.76
N ASP A 924 -20.73 10.57 -6.90
CA ASP A 924 -19.38 10.33 -6.35
C ASP A 924 -18.26 10.65 -7.37
N GLU A 925 -18.45 11.60 -8.29
CA GLU A 925 -17.28 12.19 -8.95
C GLU A 925 -16.32 12.67 -7.84
N PRO A 926 -15.02 12.32 -7.88
CA PRO A 926 -14.08 12.90 -6.96
C PRO A 926 -14.22 14.42 -7.13
N LEU A 927 -14.47 15.12 -6.04
CA LEU A 927 -14.39 16.57 -6.00
C LEU A 927 -13.03 16.94 -6.60
N THR A 928 -13.01 17.31 -7.88
CA THR A 928 -11.94 18.13 -8.43
C THR A 928 -12.03 19.43 -7.69
N ASP A 929 -10.93 19.85 -7.07
CA ASP A 929 -10.74 21.12 -6.41
C ASP A 929 -11.47 22.25 -7.16
N THR A 930 -12.66 22.61 -6.68
CA THR A 930 -13.29 23.88 -7.04
C THR A 930 -13.77 24.53 -5.76
N ASP A 931 -13.08 25.62 -5.44
CA ASP A 931 -13.30 26.58 -4.38
C ASP A 931 -14.77 26.78 -3.99
N GLU A 932 -15.09 26.59 -2.71
CA GLU A 932 -16.10 27.41 -2.04
C GLU A 932 -15.54 27.95 -0.72
N GLU A 933 -15.21 29.25 -0.75
CA GLU A 933 -14.97 30.08 0.44
C GLU A 933 -16.29 30.31 1.21
N ASP A 934 -16.14 30.35 2.53
CA ASP A 934 -16.98 31.04 3.52
C ASP A 934 -18.48 30.65 3.65
N ALA A 935 -18.75 29.75 4.60
CA ALA A 935 -19.93 29.87 5.46
C ALA A 935 -19.56 29.51 6.92
N GLU A 936 -19.98 30.40 7.81
CA GLU A 936 -19.65 30.45 9.23
C GLU A 936 -19.99 29.17 10.01
N ALA A 937 -19.23 28.97 11.09
CA ALA A 937 -19.34 27.88 12.04
C ALA A 937 -20.77 27.63 12.54
N GLU A 938 -21.29 26.42 12.32
CA GLU A 938 -22.06 25.67 13.31
C GLU A 938 -22.21 24.18 12.91
N GLU A 939 -21.95 23.34 13.90
CA GLU A 939 -22.25 21.89 14.04
C GLU A 939 -21.45 20.85 13.23
N ASP A 940 -20.71 20.04 14.02
CA ASP A 940 -20.16 18.72 13.74
C ASP A 940 -21.00 17.87 12.74
N GLU A 941 -20.58 17.82 11.47
CA GLU A 941 -20.58 16.57 10.72
C GLU A 941 -19.14 16.23 10.35
N ALA A 942 -18.73 15.04 10.77
CA ALA A 942 -17.42 14.50 10.53
C ALA A 942 -17.05 14.60 9.05
N THR A 943 -15.81 15.01 8.78
CA THR A 943 -15.05 14.64 7.59
C THR A 943 -15.12 13.11 7.43
N SER A 944 -16.17 12.66 6.76
CA SER A 944 -16.32 11.31 6.27
C SER A 944 -15.57 11.28 4.96
N LEU A 945 -14.33 10.76 4.97
CA LEU A 945 -13.89 9.89 3.88
C LEU A 945 -15.11 9.02 3.52
N ALA A 946 -15.70 9.26 2.34
CA ALA A 946 -16.96 8.62 1.96
C ALA A 946 -16.80 7.12 2.16
N LYS A 947 -17.46 6.57 3.19
CA LYS A 947 -17.42 5.13 3.43
C LYS A 947 -18.01 4.46 2.20
N SER A 948 -17.19 3.74 1.45
CA SER A 948 -17.60 2.80 0.41
C SER A 948 -18.82 2.02 0.91
N ARG A 949 -19.99 2.28 0.31
CA ARG A 949 -21.24 1.63 0.75
C ARG A 949 -21.38 0.24 0.15
N PHE A 950 -20.72 0.00 -0.98
CA PHE A 950 -20.64 -1.30 -1.62
C PHE A 950 -19.18 -1.78 -1.71
N ILE A 951 -18.99 -3.10 -1.61
CA ILE A 951 -17.67 -3.74 -1.78
C ILE A 951 -17.10 -3.45 -3.18
N SER A 952 -17.97 -3.20 -4.17
CA SER A 952 -17.59 -2.82 -5.53
C SER A 952 -16.83 -1.50 -5.61
N ASP A 953 -17.10 -0.56 -4.70
CA ASP A 953 -16.57 0.80 -4.75
C ASP A 953 -15.07 0.82 -4.40
N LEU A 954 -14.59 -0.20 -3.67
CA LEU A 954 -13.18 -0.40 -3.33
C LEU A 954 -12.32 -0.91 -4.51
N TYR A 955 -12.94 -1.36 -5.60
CA TYR A 955 -12.25 -1.91 -6.78
C TYR A 955 -12.26 -0.96 -7.99
N VAL A 956 -12.90 0.21 -7.89
CA VAL A 956 -13.08 1.15 -9.01
C VAL A 956 -11.76 1.76 -9.48
N GLU A 957 -10.75 1.88 -8.61
CA GLU A 957 -9.46 2.52 -8.96
C GLU A 957 -8.60 1.70 -9.93
N PHE A 958 -8.74 0.37 -9.97
CA PHE A 958 -7.91 -0.50 -10.83
C PHE A 958 -8.42 -0.62 -12.28
N ASP A 959 -9.57 -0.05 -12.62
CA ASP A 959 -10.31 -0.37 -13.86
C ASP A 959 -10.47 0.82 -14.82
N LYS A 960 -9.88 1.99 -14.50
CA LYS A 960 -10.14 3.24 -15.21
C LYS A 960 -9.61 3.31 -16.66
N ASP A 961 -8.71 2.42 -17.10
CA ASP A 961 -8.02 2.55 -18.40
C ASP A 961 -7.98 1.27 -19.26
N ASN A 962 -8.98 0.39 -19.21
CA ASN A 962 -9.03 -0.77 -20.11
C ASN A 962 -9.67 -0.45 -21.48
N VAL A 963 -8.85 0.06 -22.41
CA VAL A 963 -9.24 0.38 -23.80
C VAL A 963 -9.94 -0.78 -24.52
N GLU A 964 -9.62 -2.03 -24.17
CA GLU A 964 -10.24 -3.22 -24.78
C GLU A 964 -11.70 -3.40 -24.35
N ASP A 965 -12.01 -3.14 -23.08
CA ASP A 965 -13.36 -3.26 -22.53
C ASP A 965 -14.29 -2.20 -23.14
N ASP A 966 -13.75 -1.01 -23.37
CA ASP A 966 -14.43 0.07 -24.09
C ASP A 966 -14.76 -0.30 -25.54
N LEU A 967 -13.85 -0.99 -26.23
CA LEU A 967 -14.06 -1.46 -27.60
C LEU A 967 -15.13 -2.56 -27.66
N LEU A 968 -15.03 -3.56 -26.79
CA LEU A 968 -16.01 -4.65 -26.68
C LEU A 968 -17.40 -4.09 -26.32
N LEU A 969 -17.47 -3.15 -25.39
CA LEU A 969 -18.72 -2.50 -25.03
C LEU A 969 -19.30 -1.72 -26.21
N LYS A 970 -18.48 -0.97 -26.95
CA LYS A 970 -18.91 -0.25 -28.17
C LYS A 970 -19.43 -1.20 -29.25
N GLU A 971 -18.82 -2.38 -29.43
CA GLU A 971 -19.32 -3.41 -30.36
C GLU A 971 -20.69 -3.93 -29.91
N LEU A 972 -20.85 -4.29 -28.63
CA LEU A 972 -22.13 -4.75 -28.08
C LEU A 972 -23.22 -3.69 -28.15
N LEU A 973 -22.91 -2.42 -27.87
CA LEU A 973 -23.85 -1.31 -27.96
C LEU A 973 -24.35 -1.11 -29.40
N LYS A 974 -23.48 -1.26 -30.41
CA LYS A 974 -23.87 -1.21 -31.83
C LYS A 974 -24.84 -2.34 -32.19
N GLU A 975 -24.62 -3.55 -31.69
CA GLU A 975 -25.48 -4.70 -31.98
C GLU A 975 -26.84 -4.64 -31.27
N THR A 976 -26.92 -3.92 -30.14
CA THR A 976 -28.08 -3.92 -29.24
C THR A 976 -28.93 -2.64 -29.33
N ASN A 977 -28.57 -1.68 -30.19
CA ASN A 977 -29.20 -0.35 -30.33
C ASN A 977 -29.25 0.48 -29.02
N TYR A 978 -28.49 0.11 -27.99
CA TYR A 978 -28.31 0.93 -26.79
C TYR A 978 -27.39 2.10 -27.12
N THR A 979 -27.90 3.33 -27.02
CA THR A 979 -27.11 4.55 -27.22
C THR A 979 -27.16 5.42 -25.97
N GLY A 980 -26.03 5.98 -25.56
CA GLY A 980 -25.97 6.92 -24.43
C GLY A 980 -25.74 6.26 -23.07
N ASP A 981 -26.03 7.02 -22.02
CA ASP A 981 -25.75 6.65 -20.63
C ASP A 981 -26.62 5.47 -20.14
N ILE A 982 -26.01 4.51 -19.45
CA ILE A 982 -26.71 3.30 -19.00
C ILE A 982 -27.75 3.59 -17.91
N ALA A 983 -27.51 4.56 -17.04
CA ALA A 983 -28.46 4.94 -15.99
C ALA A 983 -29.71 5.58 -16.61
N GLU A 984 -29.54 6.46 -17.61
CA GLU A 984 -30.64 7.05 -18.37
C GLU A 984 -31.43 6.00 -19.15
N ASN A 985 -30.73 5.06 -19.80
CA ASN A 985 -31.37 3.98 -20.55
C ASN A 985 -32.18 3.07 -19.62
N LEU A 986 -31.64 2.76 -18.45
CA LEU A 986 -32.30 1.97 -17.42
C LEU A 986 -33.50 2.72 -16.80
N GLN A 987 -33.39 4.04 -16.61
CA GLN A 987 -34.51 4.87 -16.18
C GLN A 987 -35.66 4.85 -17.20
N LYS A 988 -35.36 5.06 -18.48
CA LYS A 988 -36.35 5.01 -19.58
C LYS A 988 -37.00 3.63 -19.64
N PHE A 989 -36.19 2.59 -19.54
CA PHE A 989 -36.66 1.20 -19.50
C PHE A 989 -37.64 0.95 -18.35
N LEU A 990 -37.26 1.28 -17.11
CA LEU A 990 -38.10 1.09 -15.93
C LEU A 990 -39.38 1.95 -16.03
N THR A 991 -39.27 3.20 -16.50
CA THR A 991 -40.42 4.09 -16.71
C THR A 991 -41.40 3.53 -17.73
N ASN A 992 -40.91 3.05 -18.87
CA ASN A 992 -41.74 2.44 -19.90
C ASN A 992 -42.47 1.20 -19.38
N PHE A 993 -41.79 0.35 -18.59
CA PHE A 993 -42.42 -0.83 -18.02
C PHE A 993 -43.53 -0.50 -17.02
N THR A 994 -43.45 0.60 -16.27
CA THR A 994 -44.54 1.00 -15.34
C THR A 994 -45.87 1.28 -16.05
N GLN A 995 -45.86 1.49 -17.37
CA GLN A 995 -47.04 1.69 -18.19
C GLN A 995 -47.56 0.39 -18.85
N ASN A 996 -46.87 -0.74 -18.65
CA ASN A 996 -47.21 -2.03 -19.25
C ASN A 996 -48.38 -2.71 -18.51
N GLU A 997 -49.22 -3.45 -19.23
CA GLU A 997 -50.38 -4.18 -18.66
C GLU A 997 -49.98 -5.22 -17.60
N HIS A 998 -48.77 -5.77 -17.69
CA HIS A 998 -48.26 -6.75 -16.74
C HIS A 998 -47.66 -6.13 -15.47
N PHE A 999 -47.43 -4.82 -15.41
CA PHE A 999 -46.78 -4.16 -14.27
C PHE A 999 -47.43 -4.43 -12.89
N PRO A 1000 -48.77 -4.46 -12.73
CA PRO A 1000 -49.39 -4.68 -11.42
C PRO A 1000 -48.96 -5.98 -10.73
N SER A 1001 -48.73 -7.06 -11.47
CA SER A 1001 -48.30 -8.34 -10.89
C SER A 1001 -46.85 -8.30 -10.39
N PHE A 1002 -46.01 -7.45 -10.98
CA PHE A 1002 -44.63 -7.24 -10.51
C PHE A 1002 -44.59 -6.32 -9.29
N TYR A 1003 -45.45 -5.29 -9.27
CA TYR A 1003 -45.52 -4.32 -8.17
C TYR A 1003 -45.88 -4.95 -6.82
N GLU A 1004 -46.73 -5.98 -6.82
CA GLU A 1004 -47.12 -6.72 -5.60
C GLU A 1004 -45.93 -7.39 -4.89
N HIS A 1005 -44.87 -7.73 -5.62
CA HIS A 1005 -43.68 -8.40 -5.08
C HIS A 1005 -42.62 -7.44 -4.54
N LEU A 1006 -42.79 -6.11 -4.73
CA LEU A 1006 -41.83 -5.10 -4.29
C LEU A 1006 -41.98 -4.80 -2.79
N ASN A 1007 -40.85 -4.65 -2.10
CA ASN A 1007 -40.78 -4.14 -0.72
C ASN A 1007 -40.91 -2.60 -0.67
N GLU A 1008 -41.00 -2.03 0.54
CA GLU A 1008 -41.19 -0.57 0.70
C GLU A 1008 -40.02 0.26 0.14
N ALA A 1009 -38.78 -0.18 0.32
CA ALA A 1009 -37.59 0.50 -0.21
C ALA A 1009 -37.56 0.48 -1.74
N GLU A 1010 -37.86 -0.67 -2.35
CA GLU A 1010 -37.97 -0.84 -3.80
C GLU A 1010 -39.09 0.07 -4.35
N ARG A 1011 -40.26 0.09 -3.73
CA ARG A 1011 -41.36 1.00 -4.12
C ARG A 1011 -40.94 2.46 -4.03
N HIS A 1012 -40.19 2.85 -3.01
CA HIS A 1012 -39.66 4.20 -2.86
C HIS A 1012 -38.69 4.57 -4.00
N ILE A 1013 -37.78 3.67 -4.39
CA ILE A 1013 -36.87 3.88 -5.53
C ILE A 1013 -37.68 4.11 -6.81
N LEU A 1014 -38.68 3.27 -7.07
CA LEU A 1014 -39.49 3.36 -8.28
C LEU A 1014 -40.31 4.67 -8.34
N LEU A 1015 -40.93 5.06 -7.23
CA LEU A 1015 -41.79 6.26 -7.18
C LEU A 1015 -40.99 7.57 -7.16
N ASN A 1016 -39.89 7.62 -6.39
CA ASN A 1016 -39.19 8.88 -6.13
C ASN A 1016 -37.93 9.07 -6.98
N LYS A 1017 -37.23 7.99 -7.39
CA LYS A 1017 -35.99 8.11 -8.18
C LYS A 1017 -36.18 7.80 -9.67
N VAL A 1018 -37.17 6.99 -10.04
CA VAL A 1018 -37.43 6.65 -11.45
C VAL A 1018 -38.49 7.56 -12.07
N GLN A 1019 -39.59 7.88 -11.35
CA GLN A 1019 -40.75 8.58 -11.91
C GLN A 1019 -40.77 10.13 -11.73
N GLN A 1020 -39.89 10.74 -10.91
CA GLN A 1020 -39.99 12.18 -10.54
C GLN A 1020 -39.23 13.18 -11.42
N GLN A 1021 -38.44 12.79 -12.42
CA GLN A 1021 -37.80 13.78 -13.32
C GLN A 1021 -38.69 14.09 -14.54
N LYS A 1022 -39.81 14.78 -14.29
CA LYS A 1022 -40.57 15.47 -15.35
C LYS A 1022 -40.44 16.97 -15.21
#